data_AF-A0A958BFJ4-F1
#
_entry.id   AF-A0A958BFJ4-F1
#
_cell.length_a   1.000
_cell.length_b   1.000
_cell.length_c   1.000
_cell.angle_alpha   90.00
_cell.angle_beta   90.00
_cell.angle_gamma   90.00
#
_symmetry.space_group_name_H-M   'P 1'
#
loop_
_entity.id
_entity.type
_entity.pdbx_description
1 polymer ?
#
loop_
_entity_poly.entity_id
_entity_poly.type
_entity_poly.pdbx_seq_one_letter_code
_entity_poly.pdbx_strand_id
1 'polypeptide(L)'
;MPSPMRGDGAARPATWRRPCLALLPVGLCLFMGPSRPTLVEAARPAAALQQGPVETLPAFGLAHVDLMDLHASRRPDGGIERSERLPAADLSDRYGKAAAAGSGWNRWSLYWDMIETTPGAYDWQVSDGIVQRDRAAGLRTLAILQGTPGFHSTILAGQSAVRPAMTPVAGHGRSALLRGPDPFGLRSGLEAEPPLRPEAAPPSGLDRPIFIGAAGTTDDPALALRVNPDHPWARFVAASVTRYGPGGELARAMGWPSDSGVRTWEIGNEPNLAHFWSGSPAQFARYLEVAYLVIHWIDPGAIVLHGGIADDASAGTWYNAFLDALVARAAQSPLVRRHAWYFDAAAWHWYVYPNLLVTGPAQARRLLAGRGLPEKPIWVTEMGVPIWSEHPGPCWDPTSPWRASAPEQAGYVWQALAEGLASRVQVQILFQLYDDCGNGPSSYDAFGLVRNHASNQCWTPPEGQACWRLDPRLAGVPRPAYAALALASRELSGAELLWRPPRDANFSQRLLFYRPPDTRVQLVWNWLRAEQQVELFATGPEASIHALDADGALTSRQVAPVGGKHLLTLPGTTNRNNPGNQSPVMAGRPLILVERDAYAPFRAQVQGLPERSADPGLDLVVDAADGGTGIGAYQVFVSEGWSPGDPPDWQPVGEARDWPADRLSGTAGWRFEGRPGRRYAFAARASDRAGNWSTLPGEPQAWTLVDGPGPSPEPPSATPPTAPTPTSPSPTPPTATRVPPSPTPTALGPGPASATPSREAGSATVAPTPEAGRLWLPTLLRNQALGPATEPDCAPLVARVLGPKGVPVPAGPGARWWLQARLPDGGQVRIEAGLGEAICGAGALEIGAAAVGFGLWPDQPIARGLEIRLPYAPNAIVNADFEAADALTSWRLSGSAPARAAGPDAAFSGRAAAVLGAAFVGQPELGGGGNSTLSQVLRLPAGSPTFSGRYRIDGRLNCDATGCRRRDRLEVIVVDDERSDRPASYLTRERPLAEDTGSGWRSFDYDLSAWSGRRVEIILNLFQPDAVDPSQAWLDNLSIGVPSGTLPDGSAPADAAPSQRSAVR
;
A
#
# COMPACT_ATOMS: atom_id res chain seq x y z
N MET A 1 88.07 29.11 -7.42
CA MET A 1 87.79 29.54 -8.82
C MET A 1 86.34 29.17 -9.14
N PRO A 2 85.63 29.93 -9.99
CA PRO A 2 84.64 30.92 -9.50
C PRO A 2 83.18 30.38 -9.50
N SER A 3 82.18 30.90 -8.76
CA SER A 3 81.71 32.31 -8.57
C SER A 3 81.09 32.90 -9.85
N PRO A 4 80.18 33.91 -9.80
CA PRO A 4 79.87 34.84 -8.69
C PRO A 4 78.36 35.01 -8.34
N MET A 5 77.93 35.72 -7.28
CA MET A 5 78.53 36.03 -5.97
C MET A 5 77.44 36.56 -4.99
N ARG A 6 77.53 36.13 -3.71
CA ARG A 6 77.43 36.90 -2.43
C ARG A 6 76.27 37.87 -2.14
N GLY A 7 75.94 38.17 -0.89
CA GLY A 7 76.49 37.73 0.41
C GLY A 7 75.37 37.51 1.44
N ASP A 8 75.50 36.57 2.38
CA ASP A 8 76.31 36.64 3.61
C ASP A 8 75.55 37.39 4.74
N GLY A 9 75.41 36.88 5.97
CA GLY A 9 76.00 35.66 6.55
C GLY A 9 75.14 35.04 7.68
N ALA A 10 75.71 34.07 8.40
CA ALA A 10 74.99 33.17 9.31
C ALA A 10 75.50 33.22 10.77
N ALA A 11 74.67 32.83 11.74
CA ALA A 11 75.11 32.17 12.98
C ALA A 11 73.97 31.48 13.77
N ARG A 12 74.27 30.27 14.24
CA ARG A 12 73.80 29.57 15.47
C ARG A 12 75.08 28.95 16.09
N PRO A 13 75.15 28.51 17.37
CA PRO A 13 74.07 28.07 18.26
C PRO A 13 74.25 28.48 19.77
N ALA A 14 73.72 27.66 20.69
CA ALA A 14 74.12 27.46 22.11
C ALA A 14 73.32 28.15 23.26
N THR A 15 72.34 27.39 23.79
CA THR A 15 72.13 27.02 25.23
C THR A 15 72.26 28.04 26.39
N TRP A 16 71.29 28.05 27.34
CA TRP A 16 71.40 27.60 28.77
C TRP A 16 70.24 28.10 29.70
N ARG A 17 69.62 27.14 30.42
CA ARG A 17 68.85 27.14 31.72
C ARG A 17 67.98 28.32 32.26
N ARG A 18 66.72 27.94 32.60
CA ARG A 18 65.93 28.09 33.87
C ARG A 18 66.49 28.95 35.04
N PRO A 19 65.61 29.63 35.81
CA PRO A 19 64.89 29.03 36.98
C PRO A 19 63.34 29.03 36.78
N CYS A 20 62.42 28.40 37.54
CA CYS A 20 62.27 28.00 38.96
C CYS A 20 61.98 29.19 39.92
N LEU A 21 61.10 29.12 40.93
CA LEU A 21 60.43 28.00 41.63
C LEU A 21 59.13 28.48 42.38
N ALA A 22 58.38 27.54 42.97
CA ALA A 22 57.41 27.66 44.09
C ALA A 22 55.93 28.06 43.78
N LEU A 23 54.89 27.51 44.45
CA LEU A 23 54.84 26.37 45.41
C LEU A 23 53.46 25.64 45.41
N LEU A 24 53.34 24.57 46.21
CA LEU A 24 52.30 23.52 46.25
C LEU A 24 51.41 23.63 47.52
N PRO A 25 50.25 22.92 47.64
CA PRO A 25 50.18 21.51 48.11
C PRO A 25 49.07 20.66 47.41
N VAL A 26 48.52 19.58 47.98
CA VAL A 26 48.93 18.14 48.08
C VAL A 26 47.62 17.34 48.37
N GLY A 27 47.37 16.07 48.02
CA GLY A 27 48.12 14.98 47.34
C GLY A 27 47.09 14.04 46.66
N LEU A 28 46.90 12.73 46.94
CA LEU A 28 47.69 11.55 47.38
C LEU A 28 46.68 10.35 47.41
N CYS A 29 46.97 9.04 47.32
CA CYS A 29 48.17 8.22 47.05
C CYS A 29 47.65 6.88 46.42
N LEU A 30 47.98 6.49 45.18
CA LEU A 30 49.15 5.68 44.75
C LEU A 30 49.13 4.17 45.18
N PHE A 31 49.13 3.26 44.20
CA PHE A 31 49.69 1.89 44.27
C PHE A 31 50.07 1.39 42.85
N MET A 32 50.95 0.40 42.73
CA MET A 32 51.45 -0.16 41.46
C MET A 32 51.44 -1.70 41.44
N GLY A 33 51.22 -2.30 40.27
CA GLY A 33 51.37 -3.75 40.01
C GLY A 33 51.17 -4.08 38.51
N PRO A 34 52.01 -4.94 37.86
CA PRO A 34 52.00 -5.06 36.40
C PRO A 34 51.29 -6.32 35.85
N SER A 35 50.40 -6.14 34.87
CA SER A 35 49.78 -7.22 34.07
C SER A 35 49.72 -6.86 32.59
N ARG A 36 49.86 -7.86 31.71
CA ARG A 36 49.82 -7.70 30.24
C ARG A 36 48.37 -7.49 29.74
N PRO A 37 48.11 -6.63 28.75
CA PRO A 37 46.79 -6.54 28.12
C PRO A 37 46.56 -7.70 27.15
N THR A 38 45.62 -8.60 27.47
CA THR A 38 45.01 -9.52 26.50
C THR A 38 43.81 -8.86 25.82
N LEU A 39 43.70 -9.03 24.51
CA LEU A 39 42.61 -8.47 23.68
C LEU A 39 41.24 -9.05 24.05
N VAL A 40 40.45 -8.31 24.81
CA VAL A 40 38.97 -8.35 24.79
C VAL A 40 38.46 -6.92 24.95
N GLU A 41 38.34 -6.18 23.84
CA GLU A 41 37.66 -4.88 23.86
C GLU A 41 36.15 -5.13 23.85
N ALA A 42 35.55 -5.09 25.03
CA ALA A 42 34.10 -5.24 25.17
C ALA A 42 33.40 -4.07 24.47
N ALA A 43 32.62 -4.37 23.44
CA ALA A 43 31.84 -3.38 22.71
C ALA A 43 30.91 -2.64 23.68
N ARG A 44 31.21 -1.36 23.95
CA ARG A 44 30.29 -0.49 24.69
C ARG A 44 28.99 -0.39 23.88
N PRO A 45 27.81 -0.62 24.48
CA PRO A 45 26.56 -0.32 23.80
C PRO A 45 26.55 1.16 23.42
N ALA A 46 25.96 1.48 22.26
CA ALA A 46 25.77 2.87 21.87
C ALA A 46 25.02 3.60 22.99
N ALA A 47 25.51 4.78 23.38
CA ALA A 47 24.88 5.56 24.43
C ALA A 47 23.44 5.89 24.01
N ALA A 48 22.47 5.40 24.77
CA ALA A 48 21.08 5.72 24.54
C ALA A 48 20.91 7.23 24.70
N LEU A 49 20.61 7.92 23.60
CA LEU A 49 20.28 9.34 23.62
C LEU A 49 19.07 9.51 24.54
N GLN A 50 19.24 10.24 25.64
CA GLN A 50 18.11 10.63 26.48
C GLN A 50 17.19 11.50 25.63
N GLN A 51 16.03 10.96 25.28
CA GLN A 51 15.00 11.69 24.56
C GLN A 51 14.43 12.75 25.50
N GLY A 52 14.88 14.00 25.31
CA GLY A 52 14.06 15.16 25.64
C GLY A 52 12.77 15.14 24.81
N PRO A 53 11.84 16.10 25.03
CA PRO A 53 10.61 16.17 24.25
C PRO A 53 10.96 16.27 22.76
N VAL A 54 10.69 15.19 22.02
CA VAL A 54 10.96 15.11 20.58
C VAL A 54 10.02 16.09 19.90
N GLU A 55 10.58 17.15 19.34
CA GLU A 55 9.81 18.11 18.55
C GLU A 55 9.19 17.38 17.35
N THR A 56 7.86 17.25 17.35
CA THR A 56 7.14 16.51 16.31
C THR A 56 7.22 17.29 15.00
N LEU A 57 7.96 16.73 14.03
CA LEU A 57 8.07 17.30 12.69
C LEU A 57 6.67 17.46 12.06
N PRO A 58 6.40 18.59 11.37
CA PRO A 58 5.15 18.74 10.63
C PRO A 58 5.02 17.66 9.56
N ALA A 59 3.88 16.95 9.54
CA ALA A 59 3.65 15.85 8.62
C ALA A 59 3.44 16.30 7.16
N PHE A 60 3.14 17.58 6.93
CA PHE A 60 2.70 18.11 5.64
C PHE A 60 3.51 19.33 5.21
N GLY A 61 3.85 19.38 3.93
CA GLY A 61 4.68 20.42 3.32
C GLY A 61 4.23 20.81 1.92
N LEU A 62 4.85 21.87 1.39
CA LEU A 62 4.73 22.30 0.00
C LEU A 62 6.12 22.38 -0.62
N ALA A 63 6.26 21.89 -1.85
CA ALA A 63 7.37 22.28 -2.70
C ALA A 63 7.05 23.64 -3.32
N HIS A 64 8.08 24.45 -3.55
CA HIS A 64 7.99 25.67 -4.35
C HIS A 64 6.90 26.65 -3.89
N VAL A 65 6.90 26.98 -2.58
CA VAL A 65 6.31 28.25 -2.13
C VAL A 65 7.07 29.41 -2.78
N ASP A 66 8.39 29.23 -2.86
CA ASP A 66 9.40 30.13 -3.38
C ASP A 66 10.63 29.27 -3.77
N LEU A 67 11.39 29.66 -4.80
CA LEU A 67 12.55 28.90 -5.31
C LEU A 67 13.55 29.80 -6.05
N MET A 68 14.80 29.36 -6.19
CA MET A 68 15.88 30.18 -6.77
C MET A 68 15.61 30.64 -8.22
N ASP A 69 14.98 29.82 -9.07
CA ASP A 69 14.71 30.14 -10.48
C ASP A 69 13.66 31.26 -10.69
N LEU A 70 12.98 31.71 -9.63
CA LEU A 70 12.12 32.91 -9.64
C LEU A 70 12.90 34.22 -9.48
N HIS A 71 14.12 34.14 -8.94
CA HIS A 71 14.96 35.29 -8.56
C HIS A 71 16.27 35.39 -9.36
N ALA A 72 16.69 34.29 -9.98
CA ALA A 72 17.89 34.23 -10.81
C ALA A 72 17.74 33.18 -11.91
N SER A 73 18.48 33.34 -13.00
CA SER A 73 18.50 32.40 -14.13
C SER A 73 19.87 32.32 -14.77
N ARG A 74 20.23 31.11 -15.23
CA ARG A 74 21.46 30.81 -15.95
C ARG A 74 21.43 31.43 -17.35
N ARG A 75 22.48 32.16 -17.73
CA ARG A 75 22.67 32.73 -19.08
C ARG A 75 23.35 31.73 -20.02
N PRO A 76 23.20 31.88 -21.36
CA PRO A 76 23.91 31.06 -22.34
C PRO A 76 25.45 31.15 -22.31
N ASP A 77 26.01 32.18 -21.68
CA ASP A 77 27.46 32.35 -21.47
C ASP A 77 27.98 31.70 -20.17
N GLY A 78 27.11 31.05 -19.39
CA GLY A 78 27.41 30.47 -18.09
C GLY A 78 27.35 31.46 -16.92
N GLY A 79 27.06 32.74 -17.16
CA GLY A 79 26.81 33.71 -16.10
C GLY A 79 25.46 33.53 -15.42
N ILE A 80 25.30 34.07 -14.20
CA ILE A 80 24.02 34.13 -13.51
C ILE A 80 23.41 35.52 -13.70
N GLU A 81 22.18 35.58 -14.22
CA GLU A 81 21.37 36.79 -14.25
C GLU A 81 20.40 36.79 -13.07
N ARG A 82 20.56 37.74 -12.14
CA ARG A 82 19.55 37.97 -11.11
C ARG A 82 18.39 38.77 -11.70
N SER A 83 17.18 38.29 -11.50
CA SER A 83 15.92 38.96 -11.87
C SER A 83 14.87 38.63 -10.81
N GLU A 84 14.52 39.58 -9.95
CA GLU A 84 13.38 39.41 -9.03
C GLU A 84 12.08 39.57 -9.84
N ARG A 85 11.54 38.45 -10.34
CA ARG A 85 10.38 38.44 -11.25
C ARG A 85 9.06 38.68 -10.52
N LEU A 86 9.03 38.46 -9.21
CA LEU A 86 7.86 38.59 -8.35
C LEU A 86 7.96 39.85 -7.48
N PRO A 87 6.98 40.77 -7.56
CA PRO A 87 6.82 41.83 -6.57
C PRO A 87 6.78 41.29 -5.14
N ALA A 88 7.31 42.06 -4.19
CA ALA A 88 7.31 41.70 -2.76
C ALA A 88 5.92 41.41 -2.18
N ALA A 89 4.86 41.99 -2.76
CA ALA A 89 3.47 41.67 -2.41
C ALA A 89 3.05 40.25 -2.81
N ASP A 90 3.45 39.79 -4.00
CA ASP A 90 3.16 38.44 -4.50
C ASP A 90 3.98 37.39 -3.72
N LEU A 91 5.21 37.73 -3.31
CA LEU A 91 5.97 36.93 -2.35
C LEU A 91 5.26 36.87 -0.99
N SER A 92 4.83 38.00 -0.42
CA SER A 92 4.12 38.01 0.86
C SER A 92 2.82 37.18 0.82
N ASP A 93 2.11 37.19 -0.30
CA ASP A 93 0.90 36.40 -0.52
C ASP A 93 1.20 34.89 -0.64
N ARG A 94 2.27 34.48 -1.35
CA ARG A 94 2.75 33.08 -1.41
C ARG A 94 2.98 32.50 -0.02
N TYR A 95 3.79 33.18 0.80
CA TYR A 95 4.14 32.70 2.13
C TYR A 95 2.93 32.71 3.09
N GLY A 96 2.07 33.73 2.99
CA GLY A 96 0.80 33.76 3.72
C GLY A 96 -0.12 32.59 3.37
N LYS A 97 -0.17 32.19 2.09
CA LYS A 97 -0.93 31.03 1.61
C LYS A 97 -0.31 29.70 2.02
N ALA A 98 1.02 29.57 2.01
CA ALA A 98 1.68 28.36 2.51
C ALA A 98 1.34 28.09 3.98
N ALA A 99 1.45 29.13 4.83
CA ALA A 99 1.09 29.05 6.25
C ALA A 99 -0.42 28.80 6.46
N ALA A 100 -1.28 29.49 5.71
CA ALA A 100 -2.74 29.33 5.83
C ALA A 100 -3.27 27.98 5.28
N ALA A 101 -2.52 27.30 4.42
CA ALA A 101 -2.75 25.90 4.04
C ALA A 101 -2.31 24.88 5.10
N GLY A 102 -1.70 25.33 6.19
CA GLY A 102 -1.14 24.48 7.24
C GLY A 102 0.14 23.75 6.82
N SER A 103 0.87 24.27 5.82
CA SER A 103 2.18 23.73 5.47
C SER A 103 3.20 24.01 6.57
N GLY A 104 3.92 22.98 7.01
CA GLY A 104 5.06 23.13 7.91
C GLY A 104 6.42 23.22 7.21
N TRP A 105 6.45 23.06 5.88
CA TRP A 105 7.69 23.02 5.08
C TRP A 105 7.60 23.84 3.80
N ASN A 106 8.75 24.35 3.36
CA ASN A 106 9.02 24.73 1.98
C ASN A 106 10.21 23.91 1.47
N ARG A 107 10.02 23.11 0.41
CA ARG A 107 11.09 22.36 -0.26
C ARG A 107 11.50 23.08 -1.54
N TRP A 108 12.81 23.34 -1.69
CA TRP A 108 13.36 24.04 -2.85
C TRP A 108 14.87 23.77 -3.05
N SER A 109 15.34 24.02 -4.28
CA SER A 109 16.72 23.75 -4.71
C SER A 109 17.71 24.85 -4.31
N LEU A 110 18.76 24.48 -3.57
CA LEU A 110 19.93 25.31 -3.30
C LEU A 110 21.04 24.95 -4.32
N TYR A 111 20.96 25.54 -5.52
CA TYR A 111 21.85 25.24 -6.63
C TYR A 111 23.27 25.78 -6.41
N TRP A 112 24.25 24.89 -6.27
CA TRP A 112 25.65 25.24 -6.08
C TRP A 112 26.23 26.01 -7.27
N ASP A 113 25.85 25.67 -8.51
CA ASP A 113 26.23 26.38 -9.74
C ASP A 113 25.71 27.83 -9.82
N MET A 114 24.61 28.14 -9.13
CA MET A 114 24.05 29.49 -9.06
C MET A 114 24.64 30.31 -7.90
N ILE A 115 25.36 29.68 -6.98
CA ILE A 115 25.89 30.29 -5.75
C ILE A 115 27.42 30.43 -5.85
N GLU A 116 28.15 29.35 -6.13
CA GLU A 116 29.60 29.42 -6.39
C GLU A 116 29.82 29.89 -7.83
N THR A 117 29.84 31.21 -8.04
CA THR A 117 29.97 31.83 -9.38
C THR A 117 31.40 31.80 -9.91
N THR A 118 32.39 31.73 -9.03
CA THR A 118 33.81 31.44 -9.33
C THR A 118 34.42 30.62 -8.17
N PRO A 119 35.50 29.85 -8.39
CA PRO A 119 36.05 28.93 -7.38
C PRO A 119 36.26 29.52 -5.97
N GLY A 120 35.38 29.15 -5.04
CA GLY A 120 35.36 29.60 -3.65
C GLY A 120 34.72 30.96 -3.36
N ALA A 121 34.08 31.60 -4.33
CA ALA A 121 33.32 32.84 -4.15
C ALA A 121 31.81 32.56 -4.24
N TYR A 122 31.11 32.74 -3.12
CA TYR A 122 29.70 32.36 -2.96
C TYR A 122 28.76 33.58 -2.93
N ASP A 123 27.75 33.58 -3.78
CA ASP A 123 26.63 34.54 -3.79
C ASP A 123 25.37 33.92 -3.18
N TRP A 124 25.09 34.30 -1.93
CA TRP A 124 23.98 33.75 -1.16
C TRP A 124 22.70 34.60 -1.20
N GLN A 125 22.68 35.76 -1.90
CA GLN A 125 21.65 36.78 -1.69
C GLN A 125 20.22 36.28 -1.97
N VAL A 126 20.04 35.39 -2.94
CA VAL A 126 18.73 34.80 -3.26
C VAL A 126 18.28 33.84 -2.15
N SER A 127 19.12 32.87 -1.81
CA SER A 127 18.81 31.83 -0.82
C SER A 127 18.70 32.38 0.61
N ASP A 128 19.47 33.43 0.95
CA ASP A 128 19.28 34.21 2.17
C ASP A 128 17.86 34.78 2.28
N GLY A 129 17.33 35.31 1.17
CA GLY A 129 15.97 35.86 1.11
C GLY A 129 14.90 34.80 1.29
N ILE A 130 15.09 33.60 0.70
CA ILE A 130 14.15 32.48 0.84
C ILE A 130 14.17 31.96 2.29
N VAL A 131 15.34 31.66 2.88
CA VAL A 131 15.44 31.17 4.28
C VAL A 131 14.90 32.20 5.29
N GLN A 132 15.07 33.49 5.04
CA GLN A 132 14.44 34.55 5.86
C GLN A 132 12.91 34.51 5.79
N ARG A 133 12.34 34.36 4.58
CA ARG A 133 10.89 34.32 4.37
C ARG A 133 10.26 33.01 4.88
N ASP A 134 10.91 31.86 4.67
CA ASP A 134 10.54 30.56 5.26
C ASP A 134 10.34 30.72 6.78
N ARG A 135 11.38 31.19 7.49
CA ARG A 135 11.33 31.37 8.93
C ARG A 135 10.31 32.43 9.37
N ALA A 136 10.17 33.53 8.63
CA ALA A 136 9.21 34.59 8.95
C ALA A 136 7.74 34.12 8.82
N ALA A 137 7.48 33.14 7.96
CA ALA A 137 6.17 32.51 7.78
C ALA A 137 5.94 31.28 8.69
N GLY A 138 6.93 30.89 9.50
CA GLY A 138 6.88 29.70 10.35
C GLY A 138 7.13 28.37 9.60
N LEU A 139 7.61 28.42 8.36
CA LEU A 139 7.94 27.24 7.56
C LEU A 139 9.34 26.73 7.90
N ARG A 140 9.53 25.41 7.83
CA ARG A 140 10.85 24.76 7.82
C ARG A 140 11.37 24.66 6.39
N THR A 141 12.59 25.14 6.16
CA THR A 141 13.30 24.89 4.90
C THR A 141 13.70 23.41 4.80
N LEU A 142 13.39 22.77 3.67
CA LEU A 142 14.06 21.56 3.20
C LEU A 142 14.89 21.94 1.97
N ALA A 143 16.20 22.16 2.19
CA ALA A 143 17.10 22.63 1.14
C ALA A 143 17.72 21.45 0.38
N ILE A 144 17.51 21.40 -0.93
CA ILE A 144 18.12 20.40 -1.81
C ILE A 144 19.50 20.89 -2.25
N LEU A 145 20.58 20.29 -1.76
CA LEU A 145 21.96 20.61 -2.18
C LEU A 145 22.25 19.89 -3.50
N GLN A 146 22.35 20.63 -4.60
CA GLN A 146 22.57 20.07 -5.95
C GLN A 146 23.19 21.08 -6.95
N GLY A 147 23.44 20.67 -8.19
CA GLY A 147 23.86 21.53 -9.30
C GLY A 147 25.36 21.85 -9.31
N THR A 148 26.19 20.99 -9.90
CA THR A 148 27.65 21.16 -9.92
C THR A 148 28.10 22.34 -10.82
N PRO A 149 28.86 23.34 -10.31
CA PRO A 149 29.38 24.44 -11.13
C PRO A 149 30.23 23.93 -12.30
N GLY A 150 30.09 24.55 -13.47
CA GLY A 150 30.77 24.10 -14.70
C GLY A 150 32.30 24.03 -14.63
N PHE A 151 32.93 24.80 -13.74
CA PHE A 151 34.37 24.76 -13.48
C PHE A 151 34.81 23.69 -12.46
N HIS A 152 33.87 23.07 -11.73
CA HIS A 152 34.10 21.89 -10.89
C HIS A 152 33.63 20.59 -11.54
N SER A 153 32.73 20.63 -12.53
CA SER A 153 32.14 19.49 -13.23
C SER A 153 33.18 18.51 -13.83
N THR A 154 32.89 17.20 -13.80
CA THR A 154 33.65 16.20 -14.58
C THR A 154 33.35 16.20 -16.08
N ILE A 155 32.35 16.96 -16.54
CA ILE A 155 31.96 17.10 -17.95
C ILE A 155 32.12 18.58 -18.36
N LEU A 156 32.93 18.85 -19.37
CA LEU A 156 33.06 20.20 -19.93
C LEU A 156 31.79 20.56 -20.72
N ALA A 157 31.35 21.82 -20.62
CA ALA A 157 30.20 22.32 -21.37
C ALA A 157 30.34 22.02 -22.87
N GLY A 158 29.33 21.36 -23.46
CA GLY A 158 29.32 20.93 -24.85
C GLY A 158 29.91 19.54 -25.14
N GLN A 159 30.39 18.79 -24.14
CA GLN A 159 30.83 17.40 -24.33
C GLN A 159 29.68 16.39 -24.13
N SER A 160 29.26 15.73 -25.21
CA SER A 160 28.45 14.51 -25.11
C SER A 160 29.28 13.37 -24.54
N ALA A 161 29.03 12.98 -23.29
CA ALA A 161 29.74 11.86 -22.67
C ALA A 161 29.40 10.54 -23.38
N VAL A 162 30.41 9.93 -24.02
CA VAL A 162 30.28 8.56 -24.53
C VAL A 162 30.12 7.61 -23.35
N ARG A 163 28.95 6.98 -23.22
CA ARG A 163 28.68 6.02 -22.15
C ARG A 163 29.74 4.91 -22.16
N PRO A 164 30.35 4.55 -21.02
CA PRO A 164 30.93 3.23 -20.86
C PRO A 164 29.85 2.21 -21.22
N ALA A 165 30.16 1.26 -22.09
CA ALA A 165 29.17 0.33 -22.62
C ALA A 165 28.73 -0.67 -21.55
N MET A 166 27.74 -0.31 -20.73
CA MET A 166 26.85 -1.30 -20.14
C MET A 166 26.21 -2.08 -21.30
N THR A 167 26.58 -3.34 -21.42
CA THR A 167 26.14 -4.24 -22.48
C THR A 167 24.60 -4.24 -22.54
N PRO A 168 23.98 -4.03 -23.71
CA PRO A 168 22.53 -4.06 -23.81
C PRO A 168 22.05 -5.48 -23.52
N VAL A 169 21.43 -5.68 -22.34
CA VAL A 169 20.73 -6.92 -21.98
C VAL A 169 19.45 -6.99 -22.83
N ALA A 170 19.60 -7.51 -24.03
CA ALA A 170 18.50 -7.72 -24.98
C ALA A 170 17.62 -8.90 -24.52
N GLY A 171 16.75 -8.67 -23.53
CA GLY A 171 15.97 -9.76 -22.93
C GLY A 171 14.87 -9.40 -21.92
N HIS A 172 14.46 -8.14 -21.76
CA HIS A 172 13.36 -7.78 -20.83
C HIS A 172 12.18 -7.10 -21.54
N GLY A 173 10.99 -7.69 -21.38
CA GLY A 173 9.83 -7.43 -22.21
C GLY A 173 8.88 -6.34 -21.69
N ARG A 174 8.80 -5.23 -22.43
CA ARG A 174 7.59 -4.41 -22.63
C ARG A 174 6.75 -4.04 -21.38
N SER A 175 7.30 -3.23 -20.46
CA SER A 175 6.46 -2.24 -19.77
C SER A 175 6.08 -1.13 -20.74
N ALA A 176 4.85 -1.16 -21.26
CA ALA A 176 4.39 -0.24 -22.32
C ALA A 176 3.84 1.11 -21.82
N LEU A 177 4.02 1.43 -20.53
CA LEU A 177 3.44 2.61 -19.87
C LEU A 177 4.17 3.94 -20.16
N LEU A 178 5.40 3.88 -20.70
CA LEU A 178 6.19 5.05 -21.13
C LEU A 178 6.60 4.93 -22.62
N ARG A 179 5.66 4.51 -23.47
CA ARG A 179 5.78 4.55 -24.95
C ARG A 179 4.61 5.25 -25.64
N GLY A 180 3.82 6.02 -24.90
CA GLY A 180 3.01 7.11 -25.47
C GLY A 180 3.86 8.36 -25.71
N PRO A 181 3.26 9.48 -26.13
CA PRO A 181 3.89 10.80 -25.99
C PRO A 181 4.22 11.07 -24.52
N ASP A 182 5.24 11.89 -24.27
CA ASP A 182 5.77 12.07 -22.92
C ASP A 182 4.71 12.66 -21.97
N PRO A 183 4.43 12.02 -20.82
CA PRO A 183 3.37 12.45 -19.92
C PRO A 183 3.64 13.79 -19.22
N PHE A 184 4.91 14.25 -19.20
CA PHE A 184 5.36 15.50 -18.55
C PHE A 184 6.15 16.41 -19.51
N GLY A 185 6.16 16.11 -20.81
CA GLY A 185 6.86 16.89 -21.83
C GLY A 185 8.37 16.66 -21.92
N LEU A 186 8.97 15.78 -21.11
CA LEU A 186 10.42 15.51 -21.09
C LEU A 186 10.99 14.95 -22.41
N ARG A 187 10.12 14.45 -23.30
CA ARG A 187 10.45 13.92 -24.63
C ARG A 187 9.49 14.39 -25.73
N SER A 188 9.15 15.67 -25.75
CA SER A 188 8.48 16.31 -26.90
C SER A 188 9.44 16.50 -28.09
N GLY A 189 10.05 15.43 -28.59
CA GLY A 189 10.99 15.48 -29.70
C GLY A 189 11.55 14.12 -30.10
N LEU A 190 11.62 13.87 -31.41
CA LEU A 190 12.51 12.86 -32.02
C LEU A 190 13.89 13.48 -32.30
N GLU A 191 14.31 14.36 -31.40
CA GLU A 191 15.62 15.01 -31.38
C GLU A 191 16.56 14.20 -30.48
N ALA A 192 17.86 14.50 -30.52
CA ALA A 192 18.82 13.79 -29.68
C ALA A 192 18.56 14.08 -28.19
N GLU A 193 18.81 13.09 -27.31
CA GLU A 193 18.87 13.29 -25.86
C GLU A 193 19.73 14.55 -25.59
N PRO A 194 19.22 15.54 -24.84
CA PRO A 194 19.88 16.84 -24.73
C PRO A 194 21.29 16.70 -24.15
N PRO A 195 22.27 17.52 -24.58
CA PRO A 195 23.64 17.42 -24.14
C PRO A 195 23.73 17.49 -22.61
N LEU A 196 24.50 16.58 -22.02
CA LEU A 196 24.62 16.49 -20.56
C LEU A 196 25.09 17.83 -19.98
N ARG A 197 24.30 18.32 -19.04
CA ARG A 197 24.49 19.62 -18.39
C ARG A 197 25.57 19.50 -17.31
N PRO A 198 26.56 20.40 -17.22
CA PRO A 198 27.59 20.36 -16.18
C PRO A 198 27.03 20.30 -14.75
N GLU A 199 25.87 20.91 -14.54
CA GLU A 199 25.13 20.95 -13.28
C GLU A 199 24.67 19.55 -12.82
N ALA A 200 24.41 18.65 -13.75
CA ALA A 200 24.03 17.26 -13.47
C ALA A 200 25.24 16.32 -13.31
N ALA A 201 26.46 16.80 -13.58
CA ALA A 201 27.65 15.97 -13.51
C ALA A 201 28.15 15.80 -12.06
N PRO A 202 28.84 14.68 -11.75
CA PRO A 202 29.65 14.59 -10.56
C PRO A 202 30.69 15.73 -10.49
N PRO A 203 30.99 16.26 -9.29
CA PRO A 203 32.11 17.18 -9.12
C PRO A 203 33.45 16.44 -9.26
N SER A 204 34.41 17.11 -9.89
CA SER A 204 35.81 16.67 -9.95
C SER A 204 36.42 16.64 -8.55
N GLY A 205 37.29 15.66 -8.31
CA GLY A 205 37.88 15.44 -6.99
C GLY A 205 36.93 14.86 -5.92
N LEU A 206 35.74 14.38 -6.28
CA LEU A 206 34.77 13.76 -5.37
C LEU A 206 35.37 12.63 -4.48
N ASP A 207 36.28 11.84 -5.03
CA ASP A 207 37.00 10.76 -4.34
C ASP A 207 38.24 11.23 -3.55
N ARG A 208 38.54 12.54 -3.50
CA ARG A 208 39.53 13.09 -2.57
C ARG A 208 39.02 12.94 -1.13
N PRO A 209 39.90 12.82 -0.12
CA PRO A 209 39.46 12.78 1.28
C PRO A 209 38.74 14.07 1.70
N ILE A 210 37.71 13.93 2.54
CA ILE A 210 36.79 15.01 2.93
C ILE A 210 37.47 16.05 3.85
N PHE A 211 38.37 15.62 4.73
CA PHE A 211 38.95 16.42 5.80
C PHE A 211 40.49 16.42 5.81
N ILE A 212 41.06 17.41 6.50
CA ILE A 212 42.44 17.41 6.98
C ILE A 212 42.41 17.22 8.50
N GLY A 213 43.13 16.20 8.97
CA GLY A 213 43.39 15.91 10.38
C GLY A 213 44.84 16.16 10.78
N ALA A 214 45.18 15.88 12.03
CA ALA A 214 46.52 16.12 12.57
C ALA A 214 47.63 15.25 11.92
N ALA A 215 47.27 14.10 11.34
CA ALA A 215 48.19 13.14 10.74
C ALA A 215 48.21 13.15 9.20
N GLY A 216 47.41 14.01 8.55
CA GLY A 216 47.21 14.02 7.10
C GLY A 216 45.75 14.17 6.69
N THR A 217 45.40 13.76 5.49
CA THR A 217 44.02 13.77 4.97
C THR A 217 43.22 12.55 5.47
N THR A 218 41.90 12.72 5.67
CA THR A 218 41.01 11.68 6.22
C THR A 218 39.57 11.87 5.75
N ASP A 219 38.78 10.79 5.76
CA ASP A 219 37.31 10.84 5.66
C ASP A 219 36.62 10.72 7.03
N ASP A 220 37.32 10.27 8.08
CA ASP A 220 36.76 10.12 9.42
C ASP A 220 36.61 11.49 10.11
N PRO A 221 35.37 11.96 10.40
CA PRO A 221 35.14 13.25 11.04
C PRO A 221 35.67 13.33 12.47
N ALA A 222 35.86 12.20 13.17
CA ALA A 222 36.48 12.17 14.50
C ALA A 222 38.00 12.46 14.46
N LEU A 223 38.61 12.45 13.27
CA LEU A 223 40.00 12.83 13.03
C LEU A 223 40.14 14.20 12.35
N ALA A 224 39.03 14.87 12.02
CA ALA A 224 39.01 16.12 11.27
C ALA A 224 39.37 17.34 12.14
N LEU A 225 40.31 18.16 11.65
CA LEU A 225 40.57 19.51 12.15
C LEU A 225 39.88 20.58 11.30
N ARG A 226 39.67 20.29 10.01
CA ARG A 226 38.94 21.14 9.05
C ARG A 226 38.56 20.33 7.81
N VAL A 227 37.59 20.82 7.04
CA VAL A 227 37.30 20.36 5.68
C VAL A 227 38.52 20.57 4.78
N ASN A 228 38.72 19.65 3.83
CA ASN A 228 39.82 19.68 2.87
C ASN A 228 39.60 20.82 1.84
N PRO A 229 40.51 21.81 1.72
CA PRO A 229 40.36 22.90 0.74
C PRO A 229 40.39 22.41 -0.72
N ASP A 230 40.93 21.22 -0.97
CA ASP A 230 40.98 20.59 -2.30
C ASP A 230 39.74 19.73 -2.61
N HIS A 231 38.74 19.67 -1.72
CA HIS A 231 37.46 18.98 -1.97
C HIS A 231 36.34 20.01 -2.20
N PRO A 232 35.98 20.31 -3.47
CA PRO A 232 35.09 21.43 -3.77
C PRO A 232 33.66 21.20 -3.26
N TRP A 233 33.16 19.96 -3.34
CA TRP A 233 31.82 19.61 -2.85
C TRP A 233 31.75 19.70 -1.31
N ALA A 234 32.73 19.12 -0.61
CA ALA A 234 32.79 19.21 0.85
C ALA A 234 32.84 20.67 1.34
N ARG A 235 33.54 21.55 0.61
CA ARG A 235 33.56 23.00 0.89
C ARG A 235 32.21 23.68 0.73
N PHE A 236 31.49 23.43 -0.36
CA PHE A 236 30.16 24.04 -0.56
C PHE A 236 29.15 23.56 0.48
N VAL A 237 29.13 22.27 0.80
CA VAL A 237 28.29 21.74 1.89
C VAL A 237 28.66 22.42 3.21
N ALA A 238 29.95 22.52 3.53
CA ALA A 238 30.41 23.17 4.76
C ALA A 238 30.00 24.66 4.83
N ALA A 239 30.11 25.39 3.72
CA ALA A 239 29.70 26.79 3.64
C ALA A 239 28.18 26.93 3.82
N SER A 240 27.39 26.07 3.17
CA SER A 240 25.92 26.05 3.27
C SER A 240 25.45 25.82 4.72
N VAL A 241 26.03 24.83 5.42
CA VAL A 241 25.66 24.52 6.81
C VAL A 241 26.19 25.59 7.77
N THR A 242 27.40 26.09 7.57
CA THR A 242 27.96 27.19 8.40
C THR A 242 27.12 28.48 8.27
N ARG A 243 26.53 28.71 7.09
CA ARG A 243 25.69 29.88 6.81
C ARG A 243 24.28 29.75 7.38
N TYR A 244 23.58 28.67 7.04
CA TYR A 244 22.15 28.53 7.29
C TYR A 244 21.81 27.70 8.52
N GLY A 245 22.75 26.90 9.03
CA GLY A 245 22.53 26.06 10.20
C GLY A 245 22.26 26.83 11.50
N PRO A 246 21.92 26.12 12.58
CA PRO A 246 21.66 26.69 13.91
C PRO A 246 22.77 27.63 14.38
N GLY A 247 22.44 28.90 14.63
CA GLY A 247 23.44 29.91 15.03
C GLY A 247 24.48 30.24 13.93
N GLY A 248 24.21 29.85 12.68
CA GLY A 248 25.02 30.12 11.50
C GLY A 248 25.12 31.60 11.15
N GLU A 249 25.79 31.92 10.05
CA GLU A 249 26.02 33.31 9.62
C GLU A 249 24.73 34.11 9.44
N LEU A 250 23.71 33.53 8.78
CA LEU A 250 22.43 34.21 8.57
C LEU A 250 21.69 34.40 9.90
N ALA A 251 21.65 33.36 10.75
CA ALA A 251 21.00 33.44 12.05
C ALA A 251 21.63 34.55 12.93
N ARG A 252 22.97 34.65 12.95
CA ARG A 252 23.70 35.71 13.65
C ARG A 252 23.47 37.10 13.04
N ALA A 253 23.47 37.22 11.71
CA ALA A 253 23.22 38.49 11.01
C ALA A 253 21.81 39.03 11.26
N MET A 254 20.82 38.12 11.36
CA MET A 254 19.41 38.46 11.58
C MET A 254 18.98 38.47 13.06
N GLY A 255 19.91 38.27 14.00
CA GLY A 255 19.63 38.28 15.44
C GLY A 255 18.71 37.15 15.91
N TRP A 256 18.70 36.00 15.22
CA TRP A 256 17.89 34.85 15.58
C TRP A 256 18.47 34.09 16.79
N PRO A 257 17.63 33.34 17.55
CA PRO A 257 18.10 32.42 18.59
C PRO A 257 19.16 31.43 18.06
N SER A 258 20.11 31.04 18.91
CA SER A 258 21.28 30.23 18.53
C SER A 258 20.98 28.78 18.13
N ASP A 259 19.76 28.31 18.39
CA ASP A 259 19.22 27.01 17.95
C ASP A 259 18.46 27.10 16.61
N SER A 260 18.12 28.31 16.15
CA SER A 260 17.36 28.56 14.93
C SER A 260 18.26 28.50 13.68
N GLY A 261 17.85 27.71 12.70
CA GLY A 261 18.50 27.57 11.40
C GLY A 261 17.90 26.43 10.58
N VAL A 262 18.42 26.21 9.37
CA VAL A 262 18.09 25.08 8.51
C VAL A 262 18.77 23.82 9.06
N ARG A 263 17.96 22.85 9.49
CA ARG A 263 18.43 21.54 9.99
C ARG A 263 18.20 20.40 9.00
N THR A 264 17.38 20.58 7.97
CA THR A 264 16.94 19.49 7.09
C THR A 264 17.47 19.68 5.68
N TRP A 265 18.20 18.69 5.17
CA TRP A 265 18.93 18.75 3.91
C TRP A 265 18.59 17.55 3.04
N GLU A 266 18.41 17.77 1.75
CA GLU A 266 18.25 16.71 0.75
C GLU A 266 19.41 16.78 -0.25
N ILE A 267 20.00 15.65 -0.62
CA ILE A 267 21.23 15.64 -1.42
C ILE A 267 20.94 15.15 -2.84
N GLY A 268 20.88 16.09 -3.80
CA GLY A 268 20.39 15.86 -5.17
C GLY A 268 18.85 15.82 -5.27
N ASN A 269 18.29 16.20 -6.41
CA ASN A 269 16.92 15.83 -6.81
C ASN A 269 16.98 14.61 -7.75
N GLU A 270 16.01 13.71 -7.68
CA GLU A 270 15.76 12.62 -8.66
C GLU A 270 17.02 12.00 -9.30
N PRO A 271 17.96 11.45 -8.50
CA PRO A 271 19.29 11.05 -8.97
C PRO A 271 19.29 9.82 -9.88
N ASN A 272 18.14 9.16 -10.06
CA ASN A 272 17.91 8.16 -11.10
C ASN A 272 17.66 8.75 -12.49
N LEU A 273 17.37 10.05 -12.61
CA LEU A 273 17.14 10.74 -13.87
C LEU A 273 18.41 11.49 -14.33
N ALA A 274 18.87 11.15 -15.54
CA ALA A 274 20.17 11.59 -16.06
C ALA A 274 20.34 13.11 -16.25
N HIS A 275 19.24 13.88 -16.20
CA HIS A 275 19.25 15.34 -16.29
C HIS A 275 19.40 16.07 -14.94
N PHE A 276 19.22 15.36 -13.81
CA PHE A 276 19.60 15.84 -12.47
C PHE A 276 20.91 15.20 -12.00
N TRP A 277 21.17 13.94 -12.35
CA TRP A 277 22.43 13.26 -12.03
C TRP A 277 22.89 12.33 -13.17
N SER A 278 23.98 12.71 -13.84
CA SER A 278 24.60 11.93 -14.93
C SER A 278 25.69 10.96 -14.47
N GLY A 279 25.93 10.87 -13.16
CA GLY A 279 26.94 9.98 -12.56
C GLY A 279 26.43 8.56 -12.35
N SER A 280 27.35 7.65 -11.98
CA SER A 280 26.96 6.32 -11.51
C SER A 280 26.30 6.36 -10.11
N PRO A 281 25.50 5.34 -9.73
CA PRO A 281 24.99 5.19 -8.36
C PRO A 281 26.10 5.12 -7.30
N ALA A 282 27.29 4.61 -7.68
CA ALA A 282 28.46 4.56 -6.78
C ALA A 282 29.11 5.94 -6.56
N GLN A 283 29.15 6.79 -7.58
CA GLN A 283 29.54 8.20 -7.41
C GLN A 283 28.49 8.95 -6.59
N PHE A 284 27.19 8.67 -6.78
CA PHE A 284 26.15 9.26 -5.94
C PHE A 284 26.28 8.84 -4.46
N ALA A 285 26.62 7.57 -4.19
CA ALA A 285 26.91 7.11 -2.84
C ALA A 285 28.11 7.85 -2.19
N ARG A 286 29.13 8.24 -2.96
CA ARG A 286 30.22 9.13 -2.45
C ARG A 286 29.76 10.59 -2.30
N TYR A 287 28.94 11.11 -3.21
CA TYR A 287 28.37 12.46 -3.15
C TYR A 287 27.52 12.66 -1.88
N LEU A 288 26.67 11.68 -1.57
CA LEU A 288 25.90 11.59 -0.34
C LEU A 288 26.79 11.42 0.91
N GLU A 289 27.77 10.52 0.88
CA GLU A 289 28.71 10.31 1.99
C GLU A 289 29.46 11.60 2.37
N VAL A 290 29.99 12.33 1.37
CA VAL A 290 30.68 13.60 1.59
C VAL A 290 29.74 14.62 2.22
N ALA A 291 28.50 14.72 1.75
CA ALA A 291 27.53 15.65 2.30
C ALA A 291 27.17 15.30 3.75
N TYR A 292 26.78 14.06 4.02
CA TYR A 292 26.39 13.59 5.36
C TYR A 292 27.49 13.80 6.39
N LEU A 293 28.72 13.39 6.08
CA LEU A 293 29.85 13.50 7.01
C LEU A 293 30.24 14.96 7.29
N VAL A 294 30.10 15.86 6.33
CA VAL A 294 30.32 17.31 6.55
C VAL A 294 29.16 17.94 7.33
N ILE A 295 27.91 17.60 7.02
CA ILE A 295 26.73 18.14 7.70
C ILE A 295 26.77 17.79 9.19
N HIS A 296 26.89 16.50 9.54
CA HIS A 296 26.90 16.08 10.96
C HIS A 296 28.21 16.42 11.71
N TRP A 297 29.28 16.83 11.01
CA TRP A 297 30.48 17.40 11.65
C TRP A 297 30.27 18.86 12.09
N ILE A 298 29.32 19.58 11.47
CA ILE A 298 29.01 21.00 11.78
C ILE A 298 27.74 21.10 12.64
N ASP A 299 26.66 20.42 12.27
CA ASP A 299 25.43 20.29 13.06
C ASP A 299 25.07 18.80 13.25
N PRO A 300 25.49 18.17 14.35
CA PRO A 300 25.14 16.78 14.67
C PRO A 300 23.63 16.54 14.78
N GLY A 301 22.82 17.58 15.00
CA GLY A 301 21.36 17.53 15.09
C GLY A 301 20.63 17.88 13.78
N ALA A 302 21.32 17.81 12.65
CA ALA A 302 20.70 17.88 11.33
C ALA A 302 19.95 16.57 10.98
N ILE A 303 19.15 16.62 9.92
CA ILE A 303 18.50 15.48 9.26
C ILE A 303 18.89 15.52 7.79
N VAL A 304 19.48 14.44 7.28
CA VAL A 304 19.96 14.34 5.89
C VAL A 304 19.19 13.27 5.13
N LEU A 305 18.60 13.65 4.00
CA LEU A 305 17.93 12.77 3.05
C LEU A 305 18.86 12.49 1.87
N HIS A 306 18.85 11.25 1.36
CA HIS A 306 19.25 11.03 -0.03
C HIS A 306 18.23 11.71 -0.95
N GLY A 307 18.64 12.15 -2.15
CA GLY A 307 17.72 12.75 -3.11
C GLY A 307 16.48 11.90 -3.40
N GLY A 308 15.32 12.55 -3.50
CA GLY A 308 14.03 11.92 -3.75
C GLY A 308 14.04 11.09 -5.03
N ILE A 309 13.79 9.80 -4.93
CA ILE A 309 13.81 8.90 -6.10
C ILE A 309 12.51 9.04 -6.90
N ALA A 310 12.63 9.36 -8.19
CA ALA A 310 11.49 9.36 -9.12
C ALA A 310 10.99 7.93 -9.34
N ASP A 311 9.68 7.66 -9.27
CA ASP A 311 9.10 6.31 -9.47
C ASP A 311 9.02 5.89 -10.96
N ASP A 312 10.16 5.97 -11.65
CA ASP A 312 10.34 5.59 -13.05
C ASP A 312 10.56 4.07 -13.23
N ALA A 313 10.48 3.58 -14.47
CA ALA A 313 10.70 2.16 -14.78
C ALA A 313 12.11 1.63 -14.43
N SER A 314 13.10 2.51 -14.22
CA SER A 314 14.46 2.18 -13.79
C SER A 314 14.69 2.32 -12.27
N ALA A 315 13.81 3.00 -11.54
CA ALA A 315 13.99 3.43 -10.15
C ALA A 315 14.43 2.30 -9.21
N GLY A 316 13.73 1.16 -9.25
CA GLY A 316 14.08 -0.01 -8.46
C GLY A 316 15.46 -0.59 -8.81
N THR A 317 15.88 -0.56 -10.07
CA THR A 317 17.19 -1.03 -10.51
C THR A 317 18.30 -0.05 -10.10
N TRP A 318 18.09 1.25 -10.29
CA TRP A 318 19.03 2.29 -9.90
C TRP A 318 19.23 2.33 -8.38
N TYR A 319 18.14 2.28 -7.61
CA TYR A 319 18.18 2.33 -6.15
C TYR A 319 18.82 1.08 -5.54
N ASN A 320 18.58 -0.12 -6.12
CA ASN A 320 19.34 -1.32 -5.74
C ASN A 320 20.84 -1.13 -5.96
N ALA A 321 21.27 -0.61 -7.12
CA ALA A 321 22.69 -0.36 -7.40
C ALA A 321 23.32 0.72 -6.50
N PHE A 322 22.54 1.72 -6.07
CA PHE A 322 22.95 2.71 -5.05
C PHE A 322 23.14 2.06 -3.66
N LEU A 323 22.17 1.25 -3.21
CA LEU A 323 22.31 0.52 -1.95
C LEU A 323 23.46 -0.50 -1.98
N ASP A 324 23.66 -1.18 -3.11
CA ASP A 324 24.78 -2.12 -3.32
C ASP A 324 26.14 -1.39 -3.28
N ALA A 325 26.21 -0.15 -3.79
CA ALA A 325 27.39 0.69 -3.64
C ALA A 325 27.64 1.08 -2.17
N LEU A 326 26.61 1.42 -1.39
CA LEU A 326 26.75 1.67 0.04
C LEU A 326 27.23 0.41 0.80
N VAL A 327 26.71 -0.77 0.46
CA VAL A 327 27.18 -2.07 1.01
C VAL A 327 28.64 -2.33 0.64
N ALA A 328 29.04 -2.07 -0.61
CA ALA A 328 30.42 -2.21 -1.05
C ALA A 328 31.38 -1.22 -0.36
N ARG A 329 30.92 -0.01 -0.03
CA ARG A 329 31.68 0.95 0.81
C ARG A 329 31.74 0.50 2.27
N ALA A 330 30.68 -0.11 2.81
CA ALA A 330 30.63 -0.62 4.19
C ALA A 330 31.58 -1.82 4.42
N ALA A 331 32.00 -2.51 3.36
CA ALA A 331 33.05 -3.52 3.40
C ALA A 331 34.47 -2.93 3.41
N GLN A 332 34.64 -1.67 3.01
CA GLN A 332 35.93 -0.96 2.92
C GLN A 332 36.17 -0.01 4.10
N SER A 333 35.10 0.56 4.67
CA SER A 333 35.18 1.52 5.77
C SER A 333 34.08 1.29 6.82
N PRO A 334 34.40 1.29 8.12
CA PRO A 334 33.40 1.22 9.19
C PRO A 334 32.54 2.49 9.28
N LEU A 335 32.94 3.59 8.62
CA LEU A 335 32.20 4.86 8.66
C LEU A 335 30.76 4.71 8.19
N VAL A 336 30.49 3.91 7.14
CA VAL A 336 29.12 3.71 6.63
C VAL A 336 28.17 3.21 7.73
N ARG A 337 28.63 2.29 8.59
CA ARG A 337 27.81 1.75 9.68
C ARG A 337 27.78 2.66 10.91
N ARG A 338 28.86 3.40 11.19
CA ARG A 338 28.93 4.39 12.29
C ARG A 338 28.04 5.60 12.01
N HIS A 339 27.96 6.03 10.76
CA HIS A 339 27.21 7.19 10.28
C HIS A 339 25.94 6.77 9.52
N ALA A 340 25.24 5.78 10.08
CA ALA A 340 23.86 5.39 9.75
C ALA A 340 23.52 5.18 8.26
N TRP A 341 24.49 4.77 7.43
CA TRP A 341 24.42 4.62 5.97
C TRP A 341 24.29 5.93 5.16
N TYR A 342 24.65 7.06 5.78
CA TYR A 342 24.74 8.41 5.20
C TYR A 342 23.42 9.06 4.75
N PHE A 343 22.29 8.61 5.29
CA PHE A 343 21.02 9.32 5.23
C PHE A 343 20.15 8.89 6.41
N ASP A 344 19.37 9.78 6.99
CA ASP A 344 18.52 9.53 8.15
C ASP A 344 17.11 9.09 7.75
N ALA A 345 16.61 9.59 6.62
CA ALA A 345 15.33 9.21 6.02
C ALA A 345 15.47 8.95 4.51
N ALA A 346 14.61 8.07 3.97
CA ALA A 346 14.60 7.69 2.56
C ALA A 346 13.52 8.47 1.80
N ALA A 347 13.93 9.23 0.78
CA ALA A 347 13.08 10.16 0.03
C ALA A 347 12.60 9.57 -1.30
N TRP A 348 11.32 9.72 -1.63
CA TRP A 348 10.70 9.18 -2.85
C TRP A 348 9.62 10.11 -3.40
N HIS A 349 9.44 10.12 -4.72
CA HIS A 349 8.44 10.92 -5.43
C HIS A 349 7.35 10.03 -6.03
N TRP A 350 6.11 10.17 -5.54
CA TRP A 350 4.97 9.33 -5.96
C TRP A 350 3.79 10.17 -6.47
N TYR A 351 3.92 10.56 -7.73
CA TYR A 351 2.96 11.36 -8.47
C TYR A 351 1.72 10.58 -8.97
N VAL A 352 0.66 11.31 -9.33
CA VAL A 352 -0.55 10.89 -10.05
C VAL A 352 -1.49 9.94 -9.30
N TYR A 353 -0.96 8.89 -8.68
CA TYR A 353 -1.71 7.76 -8.14
C TYR A 353 -1.63 7.70 -6.60
N PRO A 354 -2.74 7.96 -5.87
CA PRO A 354 -2.73 7.86 -4.40
C PRO A 354 -2.32 6.47 -3.88
N ASN A 355 -2.58 5.39 -4.63
CA ASN A 355 -2.17 4.04 -4.23
C ASN A 355 -0.64 3.82 -4.22
N LEU A 356 0.16 4.68 -4.86
CA LEU A 356 1.63 4.60 -4.76
C LEU A 356 2.13 4.99 -3.37
N LEU A 357 1.39 5.85 -2.64
CA LEU A 357 1.62 6.15 -1.22
C LEU A 357 1.38 4.93 -0.31
N VAL A 358 1.02 3.78 -0.89
CA VAL A 358 0.80 2.49 -0.21
C VAL A 358 1.84 1.46 -0.64
N THR A 359 1.97 1.24 -1.95
CA THR A 359 2.90 0.24 -2.50
C THR A 359 4.35 0.71 -2.47
N GLY A 360 4.57 2.01 -2.71
CA GLY A 360 5.88 2.66 -2.70
C GLY A 360 6.59 2.58 -1.34
N PRO A 361 6.01 3.08 -0.24
CA PRO A 361 6.61 2.97 1.10
C PRO A 361 6.85 1.53 1.56
N ALA A 362 6.03 0.57 1.10
CA ALA A 362 6.25 -0.85 1.36
C ALA A 362 7.37 -1.45 0.47
N GLN A 363 7.60 -0.92 -0.73
CA GLN A 363 8.70 -1.31 -1.60
C GLN A 363 10.03 -0.72 -1.15
N ALA A 364 10.09 0.58 -0.83
CA ALA A 364 11.28 1.26 -0.31
C ALA A 364 11.85 0.55 0.94
N ARG A 365 10.99 0.21 1.92
CA ARG A 365 11.39 -0.57 3.11
C ARG A 365 11.92 -1.96 2.77
N ARG A 366 11.31 -2.67 1.80
CA ARG A 366 11.80 -3.98 1.34
C ARG A 366 13.15 -3.90 0.63
N LEU A 367 13.41 -2.84 -0.15
CA LEU A 367 14.70 -2.62 -0.82
C LEU A 367 15.82 -2.33 0.21
N LEU A 368 15.54 -1.49 1.21
CA LEU A 368 16.44 -1.22 2.34
C LEU A 368 16.77 -2.49 3.14
N ALA A 369 15.73 -3.21 3.60
CA ALA A 369 15.88 -4.43 4.37
C ALA A 369 16.60 -5.54 3.57
N GLY A 370 16.36 -5.62 2.25
CA GLY A 370 17.03 -6.54 1.34
C GLY A 370 18.53 -6.31 1.16
N ARG A 371 19.08 -5.16 1.59
CA ARG A 371 20.52 -4.89 1.70
C ARG A 371 21.05 -4.92 3.14
N GLY A 372 20.21 -5.26 4.12
CA GLY A 372 20.57 -5.28 5.54
C GLY A 372 20.74 -3.89 6.16
N LEU A 373 20.13 -2.85 5.58
CA LEU A 373 20.00 -1.55 6.22
C LEU A 373 18.93 -1.63 7.33
N PRO A 374 19.08 -0.89 8.44
CA PRO A 374 18.03 -0.77 9.45
C PRO A 374 16.79 -0.08 8.88
N GLU A 375 15.65 -0.17 9.58
CA GLU A 375 14.47 0.61 9.18
C GLU A 375 14.79 2.12 9.23
N LYS A 376 14.32 2.84 8.21
CA LYS A 376 14.45 4.28 8.04
C LYS A 376 13.05 4.88 7.86
N PRO A 377 12.78 6.09 8.40
CA PRO A 377 11.60 6.85 8.02
C PRO A 377 11.53 7.02 6.49
N ILE A 378 10.31 6.93 5.95
CA ILE A 378 10.05 7.26 4.55
C ILE A 378 9.51 8.69 4.50
N TRP A 379 10.11 9.53 3.65
CA TRP A 379 9.64 10.87 3.35
C TRP A 379 9.17 10.88 1.89
N VAL A 380 8.03 11.53 1.64
CA VAL A 380 7.55 11.80 0.28
C VAL A 380 7.82 13.27 0.01
N THR A 381 8.96 13.51 -0.64
CA THR A 381 9.52 14.83 -0.89
C THR A 381 8.85 15.55 -2.05
N GLU A 382 8.18 14.80 -2.93
CA GLU A 382 7.21 15.32 -3.90
C GLU A 382 6.07 14.33 -4.12
N MET A 383 4.85 14.85 -4.23
CA MET A 383 3.68 14.16 -4.76
C MET A 383 2.67 15.18 -5.27
N GLY A 384 1.73 14.75 -6.11
CA GLY A 384 0.73 15.64 -6.70
C GLY A 384 0.05 15.01 -7.91
N VAL A 385 -0.93 15.70 -8.47
CA VAL A 385 -1.49 15.38 -9.79
C VAL A 385 -1.69 16.69 -10.57
N PRO A 386 -1.21 16.80 -11.81
CA PRO A 386 -1.39 18.00 -12.60
C PRO A 386 -2.79 18.02 -13.20
N ILE A 387 -3.36 19.21 -13.41
CA ILE A 387 -4.70 19.34 -13.98
C ILE A 387 -4.69 19.56 -15.50
N TRP A 388 -5.80 19.19 -16.14
CA TRP A 388 -6.08 19.46 -17.55
C TRP A 388 -7.27 20.40 -17.76
N SER A 389 -8.09 20.65 -16.73
CA SER A 389 -9.40 21.30 -16.87
C SER A 389 -9.41 22.83 -16.73
N GLU A 390 -8.25 23.46 -16.64
CA GLU A 390 -8.07 24.92 -16.73
C GLU A 390 -6.60 25.25 -17.03
N HIS A 391 -6.28 26.55 -17.13
CA HIS A 391 -4.94 27.06 -17.43
C HIS A 391 -3.91 26.67 -16.35
N PRO A 392 -2.64 26.33 -16.70
CA PRO A 392 -2.07 26.13 -18.05
C PRO A 392 -2.23 24.70 -18.63
N GLY A 393 -3.16 23.88 -18.10
CA GLY A 393 -3.34 22.48 -18.48
C GLY A 393 -3.80 22.26 -19.94
N PRO A 394 -3.57 21.06 -20.51
CA PRO A 394 -3.78 20.81 -21.94
C PRO A 394 -5.25 20.49 -22.28
N CYS A 395 -6.04 21.52 -22.64
CA CYS A 395 -7.44 21.38 -23.05
C CYS A 395 -7.68 20.51 -24.30
N TRP A 396 -6.68 20.37 -25.17
CA TRP A 396 -6.82 19.77 -26.50
C TRP A 396 -6.77 18.23 -26.50
N ASP A 397 -6.36 17.61 -25.40
CA ASP A 397 -6.50 16.18 -25.17
C ASP A 397 -7.54 15.94 -24.06
N PRO A 398 -8.80 15.58 -24.40
CA PRO A 398 -9.84 15.29 -23.40
C PRO A 398 -9.64 13.95 -22.69
N THR A 399 -8.66 13.13 -23.09
CA THR A 399 -8.22 11.94 -22.33
C THR A 399 -7.04 12.22 -21.41
N SER A 400 -6.37 13.36 -21.63
CA SER A 400 -5.33 14.02 -20.84
C SER A 400 -4.59 13.09 -19.86
N PRO A 401 -3.72 12.20 -20.38
CA PRO A 401 -3.23 11.04 -19.64
C PRO A 401 -2.55 11.45 -18.34
N TRP A 402 -2.93 10.76 -17.26
CA TRP A 402 -2.49 10.97 -15.89
C TRP A 402 -2.94 12.27 -15.21
N ARG A 403 -3.74 13.11 -15.88
CA ARG A 403 -4.16 14.42 -15.36
C ARG A 403 -5.52 14.38 -14.68
N ALA A 404 -5.71 15.30 -13.74
CA ALA A 404 -6.96 15.52 -13.01
C ALA A 404 -7.77 16.70 -13.58
N SER A 405 -9.05 16.79 -13.26
CA SER A 405 -9.74 18.08 -13.20
C SER A 405 -9.49 18.76 -11.84
N ALA A 406 -9.70 20.07 -11.73
CA ALA A 406 -9.50 20.79 -10.46
C ALA A 406 -10.29 20.21 -9.25
N PRO A 407 -11.54 19.71 -9.39
CA PRO A 407 -12.25 19.01 -8.33
C PRO A 407 -11.63 17.64 -7.96
N GLU A 408 -11.00 16.97 -8.93
CA GLU A 408 -10.33 15.68 -8.73
C GLU A 408 -8.97 15.86 -8.04
N GLN A 409 -8.23 16.93 -8.35
CA GLN A 409 -7.01 17.30 -7.64
C GLN A 409 -7.27 17.52 -6.15
N ALA A 410 -8.41 18.13 -5.79
CA ALA A 410 -8.84 18.26 -4.40
C ALA A 410 -9.13 16.89 -3.75
N GLY A 411 -9.74 15.96 -4.48
CA GLY A 411 -9.95 14.58 -4.03
C GLY A 411 -8.65 13.79 -3.86
N TYR A 412 -7.69 13.97 -4.78
CA TYR A 412 -6.35 13.40 -4.71
C TYR A 412 -5.64 13.83 -3.43
N VAL A 413 -5.68 15.11 -3.05
CA VAL A 413 -5.04 15.63 -1.83
C VAL A 413 -5.53 14.88 -0.59
N TRP A 414 -6.84 14.71 -0.42
CA TRP A 414 -7.40 13.96 0.73
C TRP A 414 -7.04 12.47 0.70
N GLN A 415 -7.09 11.83 -0.48
CA GLN A 415 -6.75 10.41 -0.58
C GLN A 415 -5.25 10.17 -0.32
N ALA A 416 -4.36 10.93 -0.96
CA ALA A 416 -2.92 10.75 -0.88
C ALA A 416 -2.36 11.01 0.52
N LEU A 417 -2.72 12.15 1.15
CA LEU A 417 -2.24 12.49 2.50
C LEU A 417 -2.61 11.43 3.53
N ALA A 418 -3.84 10.90 3.45
CA ALA A 418 -4.31 9.86 4.36
C ALA A 418 -3.72 8.48 4.03
N GLU A 419 -3.59 8.09 2.75
CA GLU A 419 -2.94 6.82 2.37
C GLU A 419 -1.43 6.81 2.71
N GLY A 420 -0.75 7.97 2.68
CA GLY A 420 0.65 8.11 3.11
C GLY A 420 0.83 8.04 4.62
N LEU A 421 0.01 8.77 5.43
CA LEU A 421 0.00 8.61 6.89
C LEU A 421 -0.28 7.15 7.28
N ALA A 422 -1.28 6.54 6.65
CA ALA A 422 -1.65 5.15 6.89
C ALA A 422 -0.59 4.11 6.44
N SER A 423 0.44 4.55 5.72
CA SER A 423 1.58 3.75 5.28
C SER A 423 2.90 4.17 5.98
N ARG A 424 2.75 4.91 7.09
CA ARG A 424 3.82 5.44 7.95
C ARG A 424 4.86 6.29 7.21
N VAL A 425 4.40 7.13 6.28
CA VAL A 425 5.22 8.22 5.73
C VAL A 425 5.30 9.34 6.78
N GLN A 426 6.51 9.83 7.08
CA GLN A 426 6.72 10.80 8.17
C GLN A 426 6.45 12.25 7.74
N VAL A 427 6.86 12.61 6.53
CA VAL A 427 6.65 13.94 5.93
C VAL A 427 6.17 13.74 4.49
N GLN A 428 5.14 14.49 4.10
CA GLN A 428 4.49 14.44 2.79
C GLN A 428 4.43 15.85 2.20
N ILE A 429 5.07 16.05 1.06
CA ILE A 429 5.25 17.37 0.45
C ILE A 429 4.52 17.41 -0.90
N LEU A 430 3.55 18.31 -1.01
CA LEU A 430 2.79 18.51 -2.25
C LEU A 430 3.58 19.40 -3.21
N PHE A 431 3.84 18.89 -4.41
CA PHE A 431 4.30 19.63 -5.56
C PHE A 431 3.05 20.13 -6.30
N GLN A 432 2.72 21.42 -6.29
CA GLN A 432 3.44 22.56 -5.68
C GLN A 432 2.44 23.66 -5.31
N LEU A 433 2.85 24.71 -4.57
CA LEU A 433 1.90 25.76 -4.17
C LEU A 433 1.36 26.55 -5.38
N TYR A 434 2.24 26.94 -6.31
CA TYR A 434 1.91 27.60 -7.58
C TYR A 434 2.36 26.73 -8.75
N ASP A 435 1.81 26.94 -9.96
CA ASP A 435 2.27 26.21 -11.15
C ASP A 435 3.71 26.63 -11.53
N ASP A 436 3.99 27.92 -11.34
CA ASP A 436 5.19 28.62 -11.77
C ASP A 436 5.64 28.19 -13.17
N CYS A 437 6.91 27.87 -13.38
CA CYS A 437 7.43 27.36 -14.64
C CYS A 437 7.99 25.94 -14.49
N GLY A 438 7.39 25.12 -13.62
CA GLY A 438 7.97 23.89 -13.06
C GLY A 438 8.87 23.09 -14.01
N ASN A 439 8.28 22.50 -15.05
CA ASN A 439 9.01 21.70 -16.06
C ASN A 439 9.36 22.49 -17.33
N GLY A 440 9.59 23.81 -17.19
CA GLY A 440 9.87 24.75 -18.27
C GLY A 440 8.63 25.44 -18.84
N PRO A 441 8.81 26.55 -19.58
CA PRO A 441 7.71 27.41 -20.06
C PRO A 441 6.80 26.73 -21.10
N SER A 442 7.27 25.67 -21.76
CA SER A 442 6.49 24.86 -22.70
C SER A 442 5.75 23.69 -22.04
N SER A 443 5.98 23.41 -20.75
CA SER A 443 5.22 22.37 -20.05
C SER A 443 3.85 22.88 -19.60
N TYR A 444 2.83 22.08 -19.86
CA TYR A 444 1.43 22.29 -19.44
C TYR A 444 1.12 21.61 -18.09
N ASP A 445 2.12 21.50 -17.22
CA ASP A 445 2.07 20.86 -15.90
C ASP A 445 1.47 21.76 -14.81
N ALA A 446 0.14 21.92 -14.87
CA ALA A 446 -0.66 22.64 -13.90
C ALA A 446 -0.77 21.89 -12.54
N PHE A 447 0.33 21.82 -11.78
CA PHE A 447 0.40 21.21 -10.44
C PHE A 447 -0.01 22.14 -9.30
N GLY A 448 -0.07 23.45 -9.52
CA GLY A 448 -0.23 24.45 -8.47
C GLY A 448 -1.54 24.29 -7.69
N LEU A 449 -1.50 24.39 -6.37
CA LEU A 449 -2.72 24.55 -5.57
C LEU A 449 -3.33 25.97 -5.73
N VAL A 450 -2.54 26.92 -6.22
CA VAL A 450 -2.89 28.32 -6.49
C VAL A 450 -2.43 28.66 -7.92
N ARG A 451 -3.23 29.46 -8.64
CA ARG A 451 -2.87 29.93 -9.99
C ARG A 451 -1.80 31.01 -9.90
N ASN A 452 -0.87 31.04 -10.85
CA ASN A 452 0.21 32.03 -10.91
C ASN A 452 -0.30 33.48 -10.82
N HIS A 453 0.50 34.35 -10.19
CA HIS A 453 0.26 35.79 -10.15
C HIS A 453 0.36 36.41 -11.54
N ALA A 454 -0.26 37.58 -11.76
CA ALA A 454 -0.22 38.26 -13.06
C ALA A 454 1.21 38.70 -13.46
N SER A 455 2.10 38.84 -12.48
CA SER A 455 3.55 39.07 -12.61
C SER A 455 4.33 37.86 -13.15
N ASN A 456 3.91 36.63 -12.83
CA ASN A 456 4.64 35.40 -13.17
C ASN A 456 3.87 34.49 -14.14
N GLN A 457 3.49 35.05 -15.29
CA GLN A 457 2.85 34.33 -16.38
C GLN A 457 3.91 33.92 -17.41
N CYS A 458 4.43 32.70 -17.26
CA CYS A 458 5.60 32.23 -18.00
C CYS A 458 5.30 31.04 -18.94
N TRP A 459 4.05 30.57 -19.01
CA TRP A 459 3.63 29.49 -19.91
C TRP A 459 3.48 29.96 -21.36
N THR A 460 3.96 29.14 -22.29
CA THR A 460 3.87 29.37 -23.73
C THR A 460 2.90 28.36 -24.36
N PRO A 461 1.75 28.78 -24.93
CA PRO A 461 0.82 27.88 -25.59
C PRO A 461 1.46 27.21 -26.83
N PRO A 462 1.20 25.92 -27.08
CA PRO A 462 1.50 25.31 -28.37
C PRO A 462 0.76 26.02 -29.51
N GLU A 463 1.41 26.15 -30.67
CA GLU A 463 0.85 26.88 -31.80
C GLU A 463 -0.53 26.34 -32.21
N GLY A 464 -1.48 27.25 -32.45
CA GLY A 464 -2.87 26.93 -32.80
C GLY A 464 -3.78 26.54 -31.62
N GLN A 465 -3.26 26.29 -30.42
CA GLN A 465 -4.07 25.93 -29.25
C GLN A 465 -4.66 27.17 -28.57
N ALA A 466 -6.00 27.25 -28.50
CA ALA A 466 -6.71 28.51 -28.18
C ALA A 466 -7.62 28.46 -26.93
N CYS A 467 -7.73 27.30 -26.28
CA CYS A 467 -8.55 27.05 -25.09
C CYS A 467 -7.74 27.17 -23.78
N TRP A 468 -8.45 27.24 -22.63
CA TRP A 468 -7.88 27.59 -21.31
C TRP A 468 -6.90 28.78 -21.36
N ARG A 469 -7.37 29.89 -21.94
CA ARG A 469 -6.64 31.17 -21.87
C ARG A 469 -6.55 31.62 -20.42
N LEU A 470 -5.44 32.29 -20.07
CA LEU A 470 -5.30 33.00 -18.82
C LEU A 470 -6.46 33.99 -18.63
N ASP A 471 -7.16 33.90 -17.51
CA ASP A 471 -8.05 34.95 -17.01
C ASP A 471 -7.30 35.74 -15.92
N PRO A 472 -6.92 37.01 -16.15
CA PRO A 472 -6.22 37.81 -15.15
C PRO A 472 -6.97 37.97 -13.83
N ARG A 473 -8.30 37.75 -13.80
CA ARG A 473 -9.12 37.79 -12.58
C ARG A 473 -8.94 36.56 -11.69
N LEU A 474 -8.35 35.50 -12.23
CA LEU A 474 -8.01 34.26 -11.50
C LEU A 474 -6.52 34.21 -11.11
N ALA A 475 -5.72 35.21 -11.47
CA ALA A 475 -4.31 35.27 -11.10
C ALA A 475 -4.15 35.35 -9.57
N GLY A 476 -3.30 34.50 -8.99
CA GLY A 476 -3.16 34.36 -7.54
C GLY A 476 -4.37 33.71 -6.82
N VAL A 477 -5.44 33.35 -7.52
CA VAL A 477 -6.65 32.77 -6.90
C VAL A 477 -6.45 31.27 -6.65
N PRO A 478 -6.70 30.77 -5.42
CA PRO A 478 -6.59 29.34 -5.11
C PRO A 478 -7.48 28.43 -5.96
N ARG A 479 -7.02 27.19 -6.15
CA ARG A 479 -7.81 26.08 -6.72
C ARG A 479 -8.50 25.30 -5.58
N PRO A 480 -9.55 24.51 -5.85
CA PRO A 480 -10.18 23.61 -4.87
C PRO A 480 -9.19 22.82 -4.00
N ALA A 481 -8.08 22.36 -4.58
CA ALA A 481 -7.07 21.57 -3.89
C ALA A 481 -6.33 22.31 -2.76
N TYR A 482 -6.25 23.65 -2.80
CA TYR A 482 -5.73 24.46 -1.69
C TYR A 482 -6.63 24.39 -0.45
N ALA A 483 -7.96 24.51 -0.63
CA ALA A 483 -8.91 24.37 0.46
C ALA A 483 -8.97 22.93 1.00
N ALA A 484 -8.79 21.94 0.10
CA ALA A 484 -8.64 20.55 0.49
C ALA A 484 -7.38 20.33 1.37
N LEU A 485 -6.23 20.90 1.00
CA LEU A 485 -5.02 20.85 1.82
C LEU A 485 -5.24 21.54 3.18
N ALA A 486 -5.77 22.76 3.20
CA ALA A 486 -6.03 23.50 4.44
C ALA A 486 -6.95 22.75 5.42
N LEU A 487 -7.93 22.01 4.91
CA LEU A 487 -8.75 21.11 5.73
C LEU A 487 -7.93 19.91 6.23
N ALA A 488 -7.26 19.17 5.34
CA ALA A 488 -6.54 17.95 5.68
C ALA A 488 -5.39 18.22 6.67
N SER A 489 -4.64 19.30 6.47
CA SER A 489 -3.60 19.77 7.39
C SER A 489 -4.14 19.99 8.80
N ARG A 490 -5.31 20.64 8.93
CA ARG A 490 -5.94 20.90 10.23
C ARG A 490 -6.46 19.61 10.88
N GLU A 491 -7.15 18.76 10.11
CA GLU A 491 -7.83 17.59 10.70
C GLU A 491 -6.89 16.40 10.96
N LEU A 492 -5.80 16.26 10.20
CA LEU A 492 -4.85 15.14 10.31
C LEU A 492 -3.50 15.49 10.97
N SER A 493 -3.21 16.76 11.26
CA SER A 493 -2.00 17.11 12.03
C SER A 493 -2.08 16.52 13.44
N GLY A 494 -1.03 15.80 13.84
CA GLY A 494 -0.97 15.08 15.12
C GLY A 494 -1.90 13.86 15.21
N ALA A 495 -2.51 13.42 14.10
CA ALA A 495 -3.42 12.29 14.10
C ALA A 495 -2.71 10.94 13.88
N GLU A 496 -2.93 9.98 14.77
CA GLU A 496 -2.40 8.62 14.72
C GLU A 496 -3.34 7.69 13.94
N LEU A 497 -2.82 6.81 13.09
CA LEU A 497 -3.66 5.78 12.45
C LEU A 497 -4.15 4.77 13.50
N LEU A 498 -5.47 4.65 13.66
CA LEU A 498 -6.09 3.53 14.38
C LEU A 498 -6.35 2.35 13.45
N TRP A 499 -7.02 2.60 12.31
CA TRP A 499 -7.54 1.53 11.45
C TRP A 499 -7.31 1.77 9.98
N ARG A 500 -6.88 0.71 9.30
CA ARG A 500 -6.96 0.56 7.84
C ARG A 500 -7.39 -0.87 7.53
N PRO A 501 -8.66 -1.13 7.19
CA PRO A 501 -9.06 -2.43 6.71
C PRO A 501 -8.47 -2.69 5.31
N PRO A 502 -8.55 -3.95 4.83
CA PRO A 502 -8.65 -4.24 3.41
C PRO A 502 -9.70 -3.37 2.70
N ARG A 503 -9.79 -3.46 1.37
CA ARG A 503 -10.85 -2.73 0.67
C ARG A 503 -12.15 -3.48 0.97
N ASP A 504 -13.19 -2.77 1.38
CA ASP A 504 -14.48 -3.38 1.71
C ASP A 504 -15.03 -4.12 0.48
N ALA A 505 -15.82 -5.18 0.70
CA ALA A 505 -16.43 -5.96 -0.38
C ALA A 505 -17.36 -5.14 -1.28
N ASN A 506 -17.86 -3.99 -0.79
CA ASN A 506 -18.62 -3.02 -1.57
C ASN A 506 -17.73 -2.09 -2.44
N PHE A 507 -16.41 -2.25 -2.46
CA PHE A 507 -15.43 -1.38 -3.13
C PHE A 507 -15.27 0.05 -2.55
N SER A 508 -15.75 0.30 -1.33
CA SER A 508 -15.31 1.47 -0.56
C SER A 508 -13.99 1.21 0.17
N GLN A 509 -13.28 2.26 0.58
CA GLN A 509 -12.13 2.19 1.47
C GLN A 509 -12.32 3.22 2.57
N ARG A 510 -11.96 2.83 3.80
CA ARG A 510 -11.99 3.66 5.00
C ARG A 510 -10.57 3.78 5.57
N LEU A 511 -10.30 4.88 6.25
CA LEU A 511 -9.14 5.09 7.13
C LEU A 511 -9.64 5.76 8.41
N LEU A 512 -9.21 5.26 9.57
CA LEU A 512 -9.56 5.80 10.88
C LEU A 512 -8.31 6.34 11.57
N PHE A 513 -8.39 7.58 12.06
CA PHE A 513 -7.34 8.24 12.82
C PHE A 513 -7.88 8.73 14.17
N TYR A 514 -7.04 8.62 15.20
CA TYR A 514 -7.21 9.27 16.48
C TYR A 514 -6.47 10.61 16.44
N ARG A 515 -7.15 11.72 16.75
CA ARG A 515 -6.48 12.98 17.06
C ARG A 515 -6.71 13.32 18.53
N PRO A 516 -5.64 13.43 19.35
CA PRO A 516 -5.77 13.79 20.76
C PRO A 516 -6.52 15.11 21.00
N PRO A 517 -7.24 15.25 22.13
CA PRO A 517 -7.40 14.25 23.19
C PRO A 517 -8.50 13.21 22.89
N ASP A 518 -9.50 13.55 22.10
CA ASP A 518 -10.80 12.86 22.07
C ASP A 518 -11.49 12.86 20.69
N THR A 519 -10.78 13.20 19.60
CA THR A 519 -11.38 13.27 18.27
C THR A 519 -11.11 12.00 17.47
N ARG A 520 -12.16 11.46 16.84
CA ARG A 520 -12.07 10.44 15.79
C ARG A 520 -12.20 11.10 14.42
N VAL A 521 -11.24 10.87 13.54
CA VAL A 521 -11.20 11.42 12.17
C VAL A 521 -11.24 10.25 11.18
N GLN A 522 -12.21 10.23 10.28
CA GLN A 522 -12.43 9.11 9.36
C GLN A 522 -12.51 9.60 7.92
N LEU A 523 -11.60 9.13 7.06
CA LEU A 523 -11.64 9.38 5.62
C LEU A 523 -12.24 8.18 4.90
N VAL A 524 -13.23 8.44 4.03
CA VAL A 524 -13.99 7.40 3.35
C VAL A 524 -14.21 7.76 1.88
N TRP A 525 -13.98 6.79 0.99
CA TRP A 525 -14.12 6.98 -0.45
C TRP A 525 -14.56 5.71 -1.20
N ASN A 526 -14.96 5.91 -2.46
CA ASN A 526 -15.63 4.93 -3.31
C ASN A 526 -14.81 4.68 -4.59
N TRP A 527 -14.59 3.40 -4.94
CA TRP A 527 -13.87 3.00 -6.15
C TRP A 527 -14.79 2.58 -7.32
N LEU A 528 -16.11 2.61 -7.15
CA LEU A 528 -17.08 2.37 -8.21
C LEU A 528 -17.34 3.64 -9.03
N ARG A 529 -17.78 3.44 -10.28
CA ARG A 529 -18.22 4.51 -11.18
C ARG A 529 -19.60 5.09 -10.84
N ALA A 530 -20.37 4.39 -10.00
CA ALA A 530 -21.64 4.85 -9.46
C ALA A 530 -21.44 5.42 -8.06
N GLU A 531 -22.34 6.31 -7.64
CA GLU A 531 -22.46 6.76 -6.25
C GLU A 531 -22.74 5.56 -5.32
N GLN A 532 -22.30 5.66 -4.07
CA GLN A 532 -22.60 4.67 -3.03
C GLN A 532 -23.09 5.34 -1.75
N GLN A 533 -24.05 4.72 -1.08
CA GLN A 533 -24.33 5.02 0.32
C GLN A 533 -23.52 4.08 1.22
N VAL A 534 -22.98 4.61 2.32
CA VAL A 534 -22.33 3.83 3.38
C VAL A 534 -22.81 4.28 4.74
N GLU A 535 -22.94 3.32 5.65
CA GLU A 535 -23.21 3.58 7.06
C GLU A 535 -21.90 3.48 7.87
N LEU A 536 -21.69 4.45 8.76
CA LEU A 536 -20.62 4.47 9.75
C LEU A 536 -21.24 4.50 11.15
N PHE A 537 -20.82 3.62 12.07
CA PHE A 537 -21.25 3.71 13.47
C PHE A 537 -20.71 5.00 14.09
N ALA A 538 -21.59 5.76 14.73
CA ALA A 538 -21.25 7.02 15.39
C ALA A 538 -20.64 6.78 16.76
N THR A 539 -19.70 7.64 17.14
CA THR A 539 -18.99 7.61 18.44
C THR A 539 -19.23 8.86 19.28
N GLY A 540 -19.99 9.82 18.75
CA GLY A 540 -20.54 10.95 19.49
C GLY A 540 -22.01 11.24 19.14
N PRO A 541 -22.64 12.23 19.80
CA PRO A 541 -24.00 12.67 19.50
C PRO A 541 -24.06 13.54 18.24
N GLU A 542 -22.95 14.11 17.79
CA GLU A 542 -22.82 14.94 16.59
C GLU A 542 -21.48 14.70 15.90
N ALA A 543 -21.45 14.87 14.57
CA ALA A 543 -20.25 14.81 13.76
C ALA A 543 -20.25 15.86 12.64
N SER A 544 -19.08 16.39 12.32
CA SER A 544 -18.83 17.23 11.15
C SER A 544 -18.53 16.35 9.93
N ILE A 545 -19.28 16.53 8.84
CA ILE A 545 -18.98 15.96 7.53
C ILE A 545 -18.42 17.06 6.64
N HIS A 546 -17.21 16.87 6.14
CA HIS A 546 -16.59 17.66 5.09
C HIS A 546 -16.65 16.91 3.76
N ALA A 547 -17.07 17.59 2.69
CA ALA A 547 -17.23 17.01 1.36
C ALA A 547 -16.88 18.00 0.25
N LEU A 548 -16.37 17.49 -0.87
CA LEU A 548 -16.05 18.24 -2.08
C LEU A 548 -17.20 18.10 -3.10
N ASP A 549 -17.88 19.20 -3.41
CA ASP A 549 -19.00 19.22 -4.35
C ASP A 549 -18.58 19.04 -5.82
N ALA A 550 -19.52 19.16 -6.76
CA ALA A 550 -19.29 18.97 -8.20
C ALA A 550 -18.06 19.73 -8.72
N ASP A 551 -17.93 21.01 -8.33
CA ASP A 551 -16.88 21.95 -8.72
C ASP A 551 -15.68 21.93 -7.75
N GLY A 552 -15.71 21.03 -6.76
CA GLY A 552 -14.66 20.83 -5.76
C GLY A 552 -14.73 21.82 -4.60
N ALA A 553 -15.78 22.61 -4.47
CA ALA A 553 -15.92 23.52 -3.34
C ALA A 553 -16.08 22.72 -2.04
N LEU A 554 -15.36 23.17 -1.01
CA LEU A 554 -15.38 22.56 0.31
C LEU A 554 -16.69 22.92 1.04
N THR A 555 -17.56 21.92 1.18
CA THR A 555 -18.76 22.01 2.02
C THR A 555 -18.51 21.36 3.38
N SER A 556 -19.13 21.89 4.43
CA SER A 556 -19.02 21.37 5.80
C SER A 556 -20.39 21.45 6.48
N ARG A 557 -20.83 20.36 7.11
CA ARG A 557 -22.14 20.28 7.80
C ARG A 557 -22.04 19.47 9.10
N GLN A 558 -22.75 19.89 10.14
CA GLN A 558 -22.98 19.03 11.31
C GLN A 558 -24.09 18.02 11.00
N VAL A 559 -24.01 16.83 11.60
CA VAL A 559 -25.05 15.81 11.59
C VAL A 559 -25.16 15.13 12.96
N ALA A 560 -26.38 14.90 13.43
CA ALA A 560 -26.67 13.89 14.43
C ALA A 560 -26.74 12.49 13.77
N PRO A 561 -26.40 11.40 14.48
CA PRO A 561 -26.57 10.05 13.97
C PRO A 561 -28.04 9.60 14.07
N VAL A 562 -28.45 8.74 13.13
CA VAL A 562 -29.76 8.08 13.13
C VAL A 562 -29.54 6.60 13.41
N GLY A 563 -30.21 6.05 14.43
CA GLY A 563 -30.01 4.64 14.84
C GLY A 563 -28.56 4.31 15.25
N GLY A 564 -27.83 5.29 15.80
CA GLY A 564 -26.41 5.15 16.15
C GLY A 564 -25.44 5.19 14.96
N LYS A 565 -25.88 5.63 13.77
CA LYS A 565 -25.08 5.66 12.55
C LYS A 565 -25.14 7.01 11.83
N HIS A 566 -24.04 7.37 11.17
CA HIS A 566 -24.01 8.40 10.14
C HIS A 566 -24.18 7.76 8.75
N LEU A 567 -25.14 8.25 7.98
CA LEU A 567 -25.32 7.88 6.57
C LEU A 567 -24.52 8.86 5.69
N LEU A 568 -23.56 8.32 4.92
CA LEU A 568 -22.77 9.08 3.96
C LEU A 568 -23.11 8.69 2.53
N THR A 569 -23.12 9.68 1.65
CA THR A 569 -23.17 9.50 0.19
C THR A 569 -21.77 9.76 -0.38
N LEU A 570 -21.17 8.75 -1.02
CA LEU A 570 -19.84 8.76 -1.59
C LEU A 570 -19.91 8.92 -3.12
N PRO A 571 -19.41 10.04 -3.69
CA PRO A 571 -19.34 10.22 -5.14
C PRO A 571 -18.63 9.08 -5.86
N GLY A 572 -19.09 8.74 -7.08
CA GLY A 572 -18.42 7.76 -7.93
C GLY A 572 -17.10 8.28 -8.54
N THR A 573 -16.27 7.37 -9.04
CA THR A 573 -15.01 7.69 -9.73
C THR A 573 -15.26 8.44 -11.05
N THR A 574 -14.90 9.72 -11.09
CA THR A 574 -14.98 10.55 -12.31
C THR A 574 -13.74 10.39 -13.18
N ASN A 575 -12.53 10.45 -12.61
CA ASN A 575 -11.30 10.43 -13.37
C ASN A 575 -11.07 9.07 -14.05
N ARG A 576 -10.74 9.08 -15.35
CA ARG A 576 -10.44 7.87 -16.14
C ARG A 576 -9.28 8.07 -17.11
N ASN A 577 -8.38 9.00 -16.77
CA ASN A 577 -7.28 9.43 -17.63
C ASN A 577 -6.10 8.45 -17.53
N ASN A 578 -6.40 7.14 -17.58
CA ASN A 578 -5.46 6.04 -17.43
C ASN A 578 -5.24 5.37 -18.81
N PRO A 579 -4.13 5.67 -19.50
CA PRO A 579 -3.70 5.03 -20.74
C PRO A 579 -4.00 3.53 -20.84
N GLY A 580 -4.55 3.13 -21.99
CA GLY A 580 -4.76 1.73 -22.36
C GLY A 580 -5.97 1.03 -21.73
N ASN A 581 -6.55 1.52 -20.63
CA ASN A 581 -7.68 0.82 -19.99
C ASN A 581 -8.80 1.69 -19.36
N GLN A 582 -8.64 3.01 -19.21
CA GLN A 582 -9.66 3.90 -18.60
C GLN A 582 -10.14 3.46 -17.21
N SER A 583 -9.28 2.79 -16.45
CA SER A 583 -9.48 2.55 -15.01
C SER A 583 -9.38 3.86 -14.24
N PRO A 584 -10.02 3.98 -13.07
CA PRO A 584 -9.81 5.13 -12.19
C PRO A 584 -8.33 5.29 -11.82
N VAL A 585 -7.79 6.49 -12.01
CA VAL A 585 -6.44 6.89 -11.54
C VAL A 585 -6.46 7.13 -10.02
N MET A 586 -7.60 7.61 -9.52
CA MET A 586 -7.90 7.92 -8.12
C MET A 586 -9.37 7.58 -7.82
N ALA A 587 -9.76 7.59 -6.56
CA ALA A 587 -11.14 7.32 -6.16
C ALA A 587 -12.14 8.40 -6.59
N GLY A 588 -13.44 8.16 -6.39
CA GLY A 588 -14.40 9.25 -6.25
C GLY A 588 -14.01 10.13 -5.04
N ARG A 589 -14.30 11.44 -5.13
CA ARG A 589 -13.84 12.45 -4.15
C ARG A 589 -14.15 11.99 -2.71
N PRO A 590 -13.15 11.85 -1.82
CA PRO A 590 -13.37 11.39 -0.46
C PRO A 590 -14.26 12.34 0.35
N LEU A 591 -14.84 11.81 1.42
CA LEU A 591 -15.42 12.58 2.51
C LEU A 591 -14.52 12.45 3.74
N ILE A 592 -14.48 13.49 4.58
CA ILE A 592 -13.90 13.42 5.93
C ILE A 592 -15.03 13.57 6.96
N LEU A 593 -15.21 12.56 7.79
CA LEU A 593 -16.01 12.63 9.02
C LEU A 593 -15.07 13.01 10.18
N VAL A 594 -15.47 13.97 11.00
CA VAL A 594 -14.77 14.39 12.22
C VAL A 594 -15.78 14.43 13.34
N GLU A 595 -15.56 13.66 14.40
CA GLU A 595 -16.46 13.59 15.55
C GLU A 595 -15.69 13.56 16.87
N ARG A 596 -16.32 14.06 17.93
CA ARG A 596 -15.81 13.93 19.28
C ARG A 596 -16.32 12.62 19.87
N ASP A 597 -15.40 11.81 20.37
CA ASP A 597 -15.71 10.52 20.95
C ASP A 597 -16.24 10.68 22.38
N ALA A 598 -17.45 10.18 22.60
CA ALA A 598 -18.21 10.28 23.84
C ALA A 598 -18.85 8.93 24.23
N TYR A 599 -18.58 7.85 23.49
CA TYR A 599 -19.16 6.53 23.71
C TYR A 599 -18.06 5.54 24.07
N ALA A 600 -18.12 5.01 25.29
CA ALA A 600 -17.15 4.04 25.79
C ALA A 600 -17.06 2.75 24.94
N PRO A 601 -15.93 2.01 25.03
CA PRO A 601 -15.72 0.76 24.29
C PRO A 601 -16.91 -0.20 24.35
N PHE A 602 -17.43 -0.59 23.19
CA PHE A 602 -18.64 -1.40 23.06
C PHE A 602 -18.47 -2.85 23.54
N ARG A 603 -17.24 -3.30 23.81
CA ARG A 603 -16.94 -4.55 24.49
C ARG A 603 -15.84 -4.33 25.53
N ALA A 604 -16.10 -4.82 26.74
CA ALA A 604 -15.10 -5.14 27.75
C ALA A 604 -15.64 -6.32 28.58
N GLN A 605 -15.02 -7.50 28.46
CA GLN A 605 -15.51 -8.71 29.12
C GLN A 605 -14.39 -9.65 29.57
N VAL A 606 -14.58 -10.34 30.69
CA VAL A 606 -13.72 -11.49 31.09
C VAL A 606 -14.21 -12.75 30.35
N GLN A 607 -13.29 -13.49 29.74
CA GLN A 607 -13.57 -14.78 29.09
C GLN A 607 -14.03 -15.83 30.13
N GLY A 608 -14.91 -16.73 29.69
CA GLY A 608 -15.48 -17.77 30.55
C GLY A 608 -14.43 -18.68 31.19
N LEU A 609 -14.56 -18.89 32.50
CA LEU A 609 -13.74 -19.80 33.30
C LEU A 609 -14.43 -21.18 33.43
N PRO A 610 -13.70 -22.26 33.74
CA PRO A 610 -14.31 -23.51 34.17
C PRO A 610 -15.05 -23.30 35.50
N GLU A 611 -16.19 -23.98 35.70
CA GLU A 611 -17.01 -23.85 36.91
C GLU A 611 -16.26 -24.13 38.22
N ARG A 612 -15.17 -24.92 38.15
CA ARG A 612 -14.32 -25.29 39.28
C ARG A 612 -12.85 -25.23 38.85
N SER A 613 -11.97 -24.69 39.70
CA SER A 613 -10.52 -24.64 39.48
C SER A 613 -9.75 -25.27 40.63
N ALA A 614 -8.78 -26.13 40.30
CA ALA A 614 -7.85 -26.70 41.27
C ALA A 614 -6.63 -25.79 41.55
N ASP A 615 -6.32 -24.83 40.65
CA ASP A 615 -5.34 -23.78 40.92
C ASP A 615 -6.07 -22.57 41.56
N PRO A 616 -5.65 -22.08 42.75
CA PRO A 616 -6.13 -20.82 43.30
C PRO A 616 -5.74 -19.60 42.47
N GLY A 617 -4.63 -19.67 41.72
CA GLY A 617 -4.20 -18.59 40.85
C GLY A 617 -4.85 -18.68 39.48
N LEU A 618 -5.82 -17.82 39.25
CA LEU A 618 -6.65 -17.77 38.07
C LEU A 618 -6.05 -16.82 37.03
N ASP A 619 -5.79 -17.33 35.83
CA ASP A 619 -5.44 -16.51 34.67
C ASP A 619 -6.71 -16.04 33.97
N LEU A 620 -7.10 -14.79 34.24
CA LEU A 620 -8.25 -14.14 33.61
C LEU A 620 -7.81 -13.54 32.27
N VAL A 621 -8.63 -13.68 31.24
CA VAL A 621 -8.42 -13.02 29.94
C VAL A 621 -9.54 -12.03 29.70
N VAL A 622 -9.20 -10.77 29.42
CA VAL A 622 -10.15 -9.70 29.10
C VAL A 622 -10.19 -9.50 27.60
N ASP A 623 -11.34 -9.73 26.97
CA ASP A 623 -11.62 -9.23 25.61
C ASP A 623 -12.08 -7.78 25.70
N ALA A 624 -11.53 -6.90 24.89
CA ALA A 624 -12.11 -5.57 24.67
C ALA A 624 -12.15 -5.21 23.18
N ALA A 625 -13.09 -4.35 22.80
CA ALA A 625 -13.21 -3.79 21.47
C ALA A 625 -13.83 -2.39 21.51
N ASP A 626 -13.30 -1.49 20.68
CA ASP A 626 -13.75 -0.12 20.49
C ASP A 626 -13.81 0.25 18.99
N GLY A 627 -14.71 1.16 18.64
CA GLY A 627 -14.80 1.79 17.33
C GLY A 627 -14.51 3.29 17.34
N GLY A 628 -14.32 3.90 18.52
CA GLY A 628 -14.02 5.30 18.76
C GLY A 628 -12.55 5.66 18.56
N THR A 629 -11.96 6.20 19.61
CA THR A 629 -10.56 6.65 19.69
C THR A 629 -9.56 5.53 19.98
N GLY A 630 -10.04 4.30 20.10
CA GLY A 630 -9.28 3.10 20.43
C GLY A 630 -9.14 2.93 21.94
N ILE A 631 -9.03 1.67 22.39
CA ILE A 631 -8.94 1.28 23.79
C ILE A 631 -7.68 1.90 24.42
N GLY A 632 -7.87 2.71 25.45
CA GLY A 632 -6.81 3.33 26.26
C GLY A 632 -6.32 2.38 27.36
N ALA A 633 -7.24 2.00 28.25
CA ALA A 633 -6.97 1.23 29.47
C ALA A 633 -8.05 0.18 29.76
N TYR A 634 -7.77 -0.74 30.69
CA TYR A 634 -8.70 -1.78 31.16
C TYR A 634 -8.55 -2.06 32.66
N GLN A 635 -9.60 -2.57 33.28
CA GLN A 635 -9.62 -2.93 34.71
C GLN A 635 -10.57 -4.12 34.97
N VAL A 636 -10.09 -5.10 35.74
CA VAL A 636 -10.87 -6.26 36.17
C VAL A 636 -11.50 -6.01 37.54
N PHE A 637 -12.69 -6.55 37.75
CA PHE A 637 -13.47 -6.53 38.99
C PHE A 637 -13.83 -7.96 39.40
N VAL A 638 -13.95 -8.17 40.71
CA VAL A 638 -14.26 -9.46 41.34
C VAL A 638 -15.38 -9.31 42.37
N SER A 639 -16.18 -10.35 42.54
CA SER A 639 -17.16 -10.51 43.61
C SER A 639 -16.88 -11.85 44.33
N GLU A 640 -16.46 -11.80 45.59
CA GLU A 640 -16.09 -12.97 46.39
C GLU A 640 -17.29 -13.56 47.15
N GLY A 641 -17.49 -14.87 47.04
CA GLY A 641 -18.60 -15.57 47.70
C GLY A 641 -19.92 -15.55 46.92
N TRP A 642 -19.92 -14.97 45.71
CA TRP A 642 -21.08 -14.90 44.82
C TRP A 642 -21.78 -16.26 44.61
N SER A 643 -23.10 -16.23 44.44
CA SER A 643 -23.90 -17.41 44.06
C SER A 643 -24.87 -17.10 42.91
N PRO A 644 -25.16 -18.08 42.02
CA PRO A 644 -26.10 -17.89 40.92
C PRO A 644 -27.47 -17.38 41.38
N GLY A 645 -27.85 -16.20 40.87
CA GLY A 645 -29.10 -15.50 41.22
C GLY A 645 -28.92 -14.33 42.20
N ASP A 646 -27.77 -14.20 42.85
CA ASP A 646 -27.42 -13.01 43.65
C ASP A 646 -26.75 -11.94 42.76
N PRO A 647 -27.01 -10.63 42.96
CA PRO A 647 -26.25 -9.58 42.29
C PRO A 647 -24.79 -9.54 42.79
N PRO A 648 -23.80 -9.30 41.91
CA PRO A 648 -22.38 -9.27 42.30
C PRO A 648 -21.98 -7.95 43.00
N ASP A 649 -21.25 -8.05 44.11
CA ASP A 649 -20.57 -6.91 44.75
C ASP A 649 -19.21 -6.67 44.07
N TRP A 650 -19.18 -5.77 43.08
CA TRP A 650 -17.99 -5.56 42.25
C TRP A 650 -16.89 -4.74 42.94
N GLN A 651 -15.81 -5.41 43.33
CA GLN A 651 -14.60 -4.77 43.87
C GLN A 651 -13.46 -4.81 42.84
N PRO A 652 -12.69 -3.72 42.65
CA PRO A 652 -11.63 -3.66 41.64
C PRO A 652 -10.43 -4.54 42.03
N VAL A 653 -9.89 -5.29 41.07
CA VAL A 653 -8.70 -6.14 41.25
C VAL A 653 -7.43 -5.29 41.11
N GLY A 654 -7.32 -4.25 41.96
CA GLY A 654 -6.26 -3.25 41.89
C GLY A 654 -6.53 -2.12 40.88
N GLU A 655 -5.50 -1.36 40.55
CA GLU A 655 -5.58 -0.20 39.66
C GLU A 655 -5.79 -0.61 38.19
N ALA A 656 -6.33 0.31 37.39
CA ALA A 656 -6.45 0.14 35.94
C ALA A 656 -5.07 0.06 35.26
N ARG A 657 -5.00 -0.60 34.11
CA ARG A 657 -3.77 -0.80 33.34
C ARG A 657 -3.94 -0.29 31.91
N ASP A 658 -2.86 0.19 31.30
CA ASP A 658 -2.84 0.49 29.87
C ASP A 658 -3.18 -0.75 29.05
N TRP A 659 -3.90 -0.56 27.94
CA TRP A 659 -4.26 -1.64 27.03
C TRP A 659 -3.03 -2.14 26.25
N PRO A 660 -2.68 -3.45 26.34
CA PRO A 660 -1.42 -3.98 25.80
C PRO A 660 -1.53 -4.52 24.37
N ALA A 661 -2.75 -4.64 23.83
CA ALA A 661 -3.03 -5.25 22.53
C ALA A 661 -3.31 -4.17 21.45
N ASP A 662 -3.80 -4.60 20.28
CA ASP A 662 -4.27 -3.68 19.24
C ASP A 662 -5.37 -2.75 19.79
N ARG A 663 -5.31 -1.47 19.39
CA ARG A 663 -6.14 -0.40 19.96
C ARG A 663 -7.62 -0.52 19.56
N LEU A 664 -7.99 -1.27 18.54
CA LEU A 664 -9.39 -1.45 18.15
C LEU A 664 -10.00 -2.65 18.84
N SER A 665 -9.25 -3.74 18.98
CA SER A 665 -9.73 -4.95 19.65
C SER A 665 -8.61 -5.92 19.98
N GLY A 666 -8.76 -6.68 21.05
CA GLY A 666 -7.81 -7.74 21.39
C GLY A 666 -8.11 -8.38 22.73
N THR A 667 -7.12 -9.09 23.27
CA THR A 667 -7.19 -9.74 24.58
C THR A 667 -6.05 -9.28 25.49
N ALA A 668 -6.29 -9.23 26.80
CA ALA A 668 -5.31 -8.84 27.81
C ALA A 668 -5.42 -9.70 29.07
N GLY A 669 -4.29 -10.20 29.59
CA GLY A 669 -4.26 -11.11 30.74
C GLY A 669 -4.25 -10.42 32.11
N TRP A 670 -4.86 -11.06 33.11
CA TRP A 670 -4.85 -10.63 34.51
C TRP A 670 -4.78 -11.84 35.45
N ARG A 671 -3.68 -11.99 36.21
CA ARG A 671 -3.56 -13.00 37.27
C ARG A 671 -4.36 -12.55 38.51
N PHE A 672 -5.19 -13.42 39.06
CA PHE A 672 -5.92 -13.23 40.32
C PHE A 672 -5.72 -14.43 41.25
N GLU A 673 -5.33 -14.20 42.50
CA GLU A 673 -5.09 -15.27 43.48
C GLU A 673 -6.30 -15.43 44.40
N GLY A 674 -7.13 -16.44 44.14
CA GLY A 674 -8.32 -16.79 44.90
C GLY A 674 -8.04 -17.70 46.11
N ARG A 675 -9.04 -17.86 46.98
CA ARG A 675 -8.94 -18.69 48.20
C ARG A 675 -9.62 -20.04 48.00
N PRO A 676 -9.00 -21.16 48.42
CA PRO A 676 -9.64 -22.48 48.41
C PRO A 676 -11.03 -22.50 49.06
N GLY A 677 -12.00 -23.11 48.39
CA GLY A 677 -13.39 -23.22 48.84
C GLY A 677 -14.26 -21.97 48.62
N ARG A 678 -13.79 -20.95 47.88
CA ARG A 678 -14.58 -19.75 47.53
C ARG A 678 -14.98 -19.75 46.06
N ARG A 679 -16.23 -19.36 45.79
CA ARG A 679 -16.66 -18.96 44.44
C ARG A 679 -16.30 -17.49 44.20
N TYR A 680 -15.76 -17.20 43.04
CA TYR A 680 -15.49 -15.85 42.56
C TYR A 680 -16.27 -15.62 41.26
N ALA A 681 -16.97 -14.49 41.19
CA ALA A 681 -17.48 -13.93 39.94
C ALA A 681 -16.53 -12.82 39.46
N PHE A 682 -16.43 -12.63 38.16
CA PHE A 682 -15.55 -11.65 37.52
C PHE A 682 -16.28 -10.84 36.44
N ALA A 683 -15.87 -9.58 36.32
CA ALA A 683 -16.21 -8.71 35.21
C ALA A 683 -15.03 -7.80 34.85
N ALA A 684 -15.09 -7.16 33.69
CA ALA A 684 -14.12 -6.17 33.25
C ALA A 684 -14.82 -4.91 32.74
N ARG A 685 -14.07 -3.81 32.75
CA ARG A 685 -14.38 -2.58 32.02
C ARG A 685 -13.15 -2.06 31.28
N ALA A 686 -13.37 -1.31 30.21
CA ALA A 686 -12.31 -0.65 29.44
C ALA A 686 -12.61 0.85 29.27
N SER A 687 -11.58 1.64 29.01
CA SER A 687 -11.71 3.00 28.48
C SER A 687 -11.26 3.04 27.04
N ASP A 688 -11.79 3.99 26.27
CA ASP A 688 -11.15 4.48 25.05
C ASP A 688 -9.95 5.41 25.40
N ARG A 689 -9.44 6.16 24.42
CA ARG A 689 -8.38 7.17 24.60
C ARG A 689 -8.93 8.58 24.86
N ALA A 690 -10.22 8.82 24.65
CA ALA A 690 -10.93 10.03 25.08
C ALA A 690 -11.21 10.06 26.60
N GLY A 691 -11.21 8.89 27.25
CA GLY A 691 -11.45 8.68 28.68
C GLY A 691 -12.83 8.11 29.03
N ASN A 692 -13.65 7.71 28.05
CA ASN A 692 -14.99 7.17 28.32
C ASN A 692 -14.88 5.71 28.78
N TRP A 693 -15.32 5.42 30.01
CA TRP A 693 -15.28 4.07 30.60
C TRP A 693 -16.57 3.29 30.38
N SER A 694 -16.45 2.01 30.02
CA SER A 694 -17.59 1.10 29.93
C SER A 694 -18.19 0.84 31.30
N THR A 695 -19.52 0.68 31.37
CA THR A 695 -20.21 0.28 32.60
C THR A 695 -19.89 -1.18 32.96
N LEU A 696 -19.93 -1.50 34.25
CA LEU A 696 -19.89 -2.89 34.70
C LEU A 696 -21.27 -3.56 34.50
N PRO A 697 -21.31 -4.86 34.18
CA PRO A 697 -22.55 -5.61 34.00
C PRO A 697 -23.24 -5.89 35.35
N GLY A 698 -24.56 -6.07 35.32
CA GLY A 698 -25.34 -6.51 36.48
C GLY A 698 -25.22 -8.01 36.79
N GLU A 699 -24.64 -8.79 35.87
CA GLU A 699 -24.40 -10.24 35.97
C GLU A 699 -22.91 -10.55 35.73
N PRO A 700 -22.35 -11.64 36.27
CA PRO A 700 -20.96 -12.02 35.99
C PRO A 700 -20.72 -12.37 34.52
N GLN A 701 -19.53 -11.99 34.02
CA GLN A 701 -19.06 -12.40 32.69
C GLN A 701 -18.37 -13.76 32.74
N ALA A 702 -17.67 -14.04 33.84
CA ALA A 702 -17.08 -15.33 34.16
C ALA A 702 -17.20 -15.60 35.65
N TRP A 703 -17.18 -16.87 36.06
CA TRP A 703 -17.10 -17.26 37.47
C TRP A 703 -16.43 -18.63 37.61
N THR A 704 -15.86 -18.91 38.79
CA THR A 704 -15.34 -20.24 39.14
C THR A 704 -15.39 -20.47 40.65
N LEU A 705 -15.51 -21.74 41.06
CA LEU A 705 -15.27 -22.20 42.42
C LEU A 705 -13.82 -22.69 42.54
N VAL A 706 -12.97 -21.98 43.28
CA VAL A 706 -11.65 -22.51 43.64
C VAL A 706 -11.86 -23.68 44.60
N ASP A 707 -11.30 -24.84 44.28
CA ASP A 707 -11.49 -26.04 45.07
C ASP A 707 -10.90 -25.92 46.48
N GLY A 708 -11.61 -26.47 47.46
CA GLY A 708 -11.07 -26.63 48.81
C GLY A 708 -10.09 -27.80 48.89
N PRO A 709 -9.23 -27.87 49.91
CA PRO A 709 -8.45 -29.08 50.18
C PRO A 709 -9.41 -30.26 50.48
N GLY A 710 -9.60 -31.13 49.50
CA GLY A 710 -10.40 -32.35 49.65
C GLY A 710 -9.78 -33.31 50.67
N PRO A 711 -10.58 -34.16 51.34
CA PRO A 711 -10.05 -35.19 52.23
C PRO A 711 -9.15 -36.14 51.45
N SER A 712 -7.97 -36.44 51.99
CA SER A 712 -7.02 -37.36 51.36
C SER A 712 -7.60 -38.77 51.23
N PRO A 713 -7.39 -39.48 50.10
CA PRO A 713 -7.88 -40.83 49.93
C PRO A 713 -7.13 -41.82 50.84
N GLU A 714 -7.87 -42.71 51.49
CA GLU A 714 -7.29 -43.85 52.21
C GLU A 714 -6.64 -44.86 51.22
N PRO A 715 -5.59 -45.58 51.62
CA PRO A 715 -4.93 -46.57 50.77
C PRO A 715 -5.81 -47.80 50.51
N PRO A 716 -5.72 -48.42 49.31
CA PRO A 716 -6.69 -49.43 48.87
C PRO A 716 -6.51 -50.80 49.55
N SER A 717 -7.62 -51.37 50.02
CA SER A 717 -7.72 -52.77 50.44
C SER A 717 -7.79 -53.73 49.24
N ALA A 718 -7.10 -54.87 49.31
CA ALA A 718 -6.83 -55.74 48.16
C ALA A 718 -8.00 -56.63 47.68
N THR A 719 -8.07 -56.84 46.37
CA THR A 719 -9.06 -57.67 45.66
C THR A 719 -8.59 -59.12 45.44
N PRO A 720 -9.49 -60.11 45.56
CA PRO A 720 -9.37 -61.41 44.87
C PRO A 720 -10.18 -61.44 43.54
N PRO A 721 -9.88 -62.31 42.56
CA PRO A 721 -10.20 -62.03 41.15
C PRO A 721 -11.12 -63.03 40.41
N THR A 722 -11.65 -62.61 39.23
CA THR A 722 -12.12 -63.43 38.07
C THR A 722 -13.35 -64.37 38.27
N ALA A 723 -14.17 -64.74 37.28
CA ALA A 723 -14.44 -64.37 35.87
C ALA A 723 -15.78 -65.10 35.41
N PRO A 724 -16.10 -65.36 34.10
CA PRO A 724 -16.57 -64.41 33.08
C PRO A 724 -17.86 -64.81 32.28
N THR A 725 -18.39 -63.86 31.48
CA THR A 725 -19.19 -64.07 30.22
C THR A 725 -20.62 -64.68 30.35
N PRO A 726 -21.45 -64.87 29.27
CA PRO A 726 -22.32 -63.79 28.74
C PRO A 726 -23.77 -64.23 28.33
N THR A 727 -24.45 -63.43 27.49
CA THR A 727 -25.65 -63.70 26.62
C THR A 727 -27.09 -63.65 27.18
N SER A 728 -27.97 -63.03 26.38
CA SER A 728 -29.46 -62.93 26.44
C SER A 728 -30.12 -64.12 25.67
N PRO A 729 -31.47 -64.32 25.57
CA PRO A 729 -32.60 -63.42 25.88
C PRO A 729 -33.85 -64.05 26.58
N SER A 730 -34.99 -63.32 26.54
CA SER A 730 -36.38 -63.56 27.00
C SER A 730 -37.01 -64.95 26.68
N PRO A 731 -38.20 -65.38 27.26
CA PRO A 731 -39.30 -64.56 27.83
C PRO A 731 -40.09 -65.09 29.08
N THR A 732 -41.21 -64.37 29.37
CA THR A 732 -42.35 -64.47 30.33
C THR A 732 -43.15 -65.82 30.40
N PRO A 733 -44.27 -66.04 31.19
CA PRO A 733 -45.12 -65.17 32.07
C PRO A 733 -45.54 -65.83 33.47
N PRO A 734 -46.81 -65.88 33.98
CA PRO A 734 -47.57 -64.85 34.75
C PRO A 734 -48.25 -65.28 36.09
N THR A 735 -48.78 -64.31 36.88
CA THR A 735 -50.15 -64.27 37.51
C THR A 735 -50.37 -62.93 38.26
N ALA A 736 -51.36 -62.07 37.92
CA ALA A 736 -52.78 -62.01 38.36
C ALA A 736 -52.98 -61.43 39.80
N THR A 737 -53.83 -60.42 40.08
CA THR A 737 -55.24 -60.16 39.63
C THR A 737 -55.75 -58.70 39.76
N ARG A 738 -56.53 -58.22 38.74
CA ARG A 738 -57.64 -57.21 38.72
C ARG A 738 -57.35 -55.68 38.95
N VAL A 739 -58.08 -54.63 38.47
CA VAL A 739 -59.38 -54.34 37.70
C VAL A 739 -60.53 -53.73 38.54
N PRO A 740 -61.26 -52.62 38.15
CA PRO A 740 -61.02 -51.57 37.12
C PRO A 740 -61.52 -50.10 37.50
N PRO A 741 -62.21 -49.21 36.69
CA PRO A 741 -61.88 -47.75 36.63
C PRO A 741 -63.10 -46.75 36.72
N SER A 742 -62.98 -45.50 36.22
CA SER A 742 -64.12 -44.55 36.00
C SER A 742 -63.86 -43.45 34.91
N PRO A 743 -64.88 -42.89 34.21
CA PRO A 743 -64.72 -41.92 33.10
C PRO A 743 -65.54 -40.58 33.21
N THR A 744 -65.54 -39.78 32.12
CA THR A 744 -66.34 -38.57 31.75
C THR A 744 -67.84 -38.87 31.39
N PRO A 745 -68.74 -37.95 30.89
CA PRO A 745 -68.79 -36.46 30.76
C PRO A 745 -70.19 -35.75 31.00
N THR A 746 -70.29 -34.41 30.73
CA THR A 746 -71.45 -33.61 30.14
C THR A 746 -72.71 -33.08 30.90
N ALA A 747 -72.97 -31.75 30.76
CA ALA A 747 -74.21 -31.04 30.28
C ALA A 747 -75.30 -30.36 31.19
N LEU A 748 -75.66 -29.10 30.78
CA LEU A 748 -76.96 -28.33 30.81
C LEU A 748 -77.59 -27.69 32.10
N GLY A 749 -78.02 -26.40 32.00
CA GLY A 749 -78.90 -25.64 32.95
C GLY A 749 -79.05 -24.10 32.66
N PRO A 750 -80.17 -23.38 32.97
CA PRO A 750 -80.48 -22.02 32.41
C PRO A 750 -80.55 -20.78 33.39
N GLY A 751 -80.77 -19.56 32.85
CA GLY A 751 -80.81 -18.20 33.51
C GLY A 751 -82.17 -17.74 34.12
N PRO A 752 -82.46 -16.42 34.38
CA PRO A 752 -82.50 -15.32 33.36
C PRO A 752 -82.35 -13.80 33.79
N ALA A 753 -82.50 -12.88 32.81
CA ALA A 753 -83.18 -11.53 32.83
C ALA A 753 -82.48 -10.15 33.11
N SER A 754 -82.90 -9.13 32.31
CA SER A 754 -82.77 -7.63 32.43
C SER A 754 -81.38 -6.96 32.24
N ALA A 755 -81.19 -5.76 31.65
CA ALA A 755 -82.03 -4.82 30.86
C ALA A 755 -81.18 -3.91 29.89
N THR A 756 -81.84 -3.14 29.00
CA THR A 756 -81.33 -2.33 27.85
C THR A 756 -81.46 -0.79 28.07
N PRO A 757 -81.25 0.18 27.12
CA PRO A 757 -80.72 0.17 25.71
C PRO A 757 -79.72 1.31 25.30
N SER A 758 -79.09 1.20 24.11
CA SER A 758 -78.97 2.22 23.01
C SER A 758 -77.75 1.92 22.08
N ARG A 759 -77.92 1.56 20.78
CA ARG A 759 -78.22 2.34 19.54
C ARG A 759 -77.00 3.08 18.93
N GLU A 760 -76.71 3.06 17.62
CA GLU A 760 -77.21 2.21 16.49
C GLU A 760 -76.24 2.26 15.27
N ALA A 761 -76.56 1.55 14.17
CA ALA A 761 -75.80 1.30 12.92
C ALA A 761 -75.67 2.51 11.95
N GLY A 762 -74.98 2.48 10.79
CA GLY A 762 -74.10 1.49 10.12
C GLY A 762 -74.22 1.48 8.57
N SER A 763 -73.46 0.60 7.86
CA SER A 763 -73.53 0.23 6.39
C SER A 763 -73.32 1.35 5.32
N ALA A 764 -72.46 1.21 4.28
CA ALA A 764 -72.43 0.31 3.10
C ALA A 764 -73.41 0.74 1.95
N THR A 765 -73.30 0.40 0.64
CA THR A 765 -72.49 -0.60 -0.11
C THR A 765 -72.46 -0.32 -1.65
N VAL A 766 -71.41 -0.76 -2.37
CA VAL A 766 -71.38 -1.25 -3.79
C VAL A 766 -71.64 -0.28 -4.99
N ALA A 767 -71.10 -0.65 -6.17
CA ALA A 767 -71.02 0.12 -7.44
C ALA A 767 -72.11 -0.26 -8.49
N PRO A 768 -72.11 0.36 -9.70
CA PRO A 768 -71.80 -0.44 -10.91
C PRO A 768 -71.03 0.29 -12.06
N THR A 769 -70.62 -0.48 -13.06
CA THR A 769 -70.10 -0.14 -14.42
C THR A 769 -71.18 -0.46 -15.50
N PRO A 770 -71.08 -0.17 -16.84
CA PRO A 770 -69.87 -0.05 -17.70
C PRO A 770 -69.93 0.90 -18.95
N GLU A 771 -69.00 0.66 -19.90
CA GLU A 771 -69.01 0.88 -21.37
C GLU A 771 -68.49 2.17 -22.08
N ALA A 772 -67.38 1.96 -22.82
CA ALA A 772 -67.09 2.29 -24.23
C ALA A 772 -66.97 3.75 -24.79
N GLY A 773 -65.77 4.06 -25.30
CA GLY A 773 -65.46 5.21 -26.20
C GLY A 773 -64.03 5.09 -26.80
N ARG A 774 -63.72 5.68 -27.97
CA ARG A 774 -62.46 5.41 -28.73
C ARG A 774 -61.95 6.59 -29.58
N LEU A 775 -60.60 6.71 -29.69
CA LEU A 775 -59.79 7.52 -30.67
C LEU A 775 -59.90 9.07 -30.57
N TRP A 776 -58.91 9.93 -30.91
CA TRP A 776 -57.51 9.81 -31.42
C TRP A 776 -56.61 10.96 -30.84
N LEU A 777 -55.28 10.88 -31.05
CA LEU A 777 -54.20 11.86 -30.74
C LEU A 777 -54.19 13.13 -31.67
N PRO A 778 -53.33 14.20 -31.53
CA PRO A 778 -52.01 14.24 -30.85
C PRO A 778 -51.50 15.53 -30.09
N THR A 779 -50.44 15.31 -29.28
CA THR A 779 -49.24 16.17 -28.99
C THR A 779 -49.23 17.46 -28.11
N LEU A 780 -48.46 17.34 -26.99
CA LEU A 780 -47.35 18.19 -26.49
C LEU A 780 -47.54 19.42 -25.52
N LEU A 781 -46.85 19.30 -24.36
CA LEU A 781 -46.14 20.31 -23.53
C LEU A 781 -46.96 21.45 -22.87
N ARG A 782 -47.12 21.50 -21.52
CA ARG A 782 -46.06 21.71 -20.50
C ARG A 782 -46.54 21.56 -19.03
N ASN A 783 -45.56 21.38 -18.13
CA ASN A 783 -45.47 21.80 -16.71
C ASN A 783 -46.25 21.08 -15.55
N GLN A 784 -45.43 20.66 -14.57
CA GLN A 784 -45.64 20.63 -13.10
C GLN A 784 -46.49 19.52 -12.43
N ALA A 785 -46.19 19.34 -11.13
CA ALA A 785 -46.73 18.40 -10.14
C ALA A 785 -46.54 16.89 -10.41
N LEU A 786 -45.65 16.25 -9.63
CA LEU A 786 -45.70 14.81 -9.36
C LEU A 786 -45.41 14.51 -7.88
N GLY A 787 -46.34 13.77 -7.27
CA GLY A 787 -46.37 13.34 -5.88
C GLY A 787 -47.83 13.14 -5.45
N PRO A 788 -48.16 12.17 -4.58
CA PRO A 788 -47.25 11.22 -3.91
C PRO A 788 -47.05 9.92 -4.70
N ALA A 789 -45.96 9.21 -4.41
CA ALA A 789 -45.78 7.81 -4.77
C ALA A 789 -45.43 7.04 -3.49
N THR A 790 -46.39 6.29 -2.95
CA THR A 790 -46.20 5.41 -1.80
C THR A 790 -45.73 4.03 -2.28
N GLU A 791 -44.62 3.55 -1.72
CA GLU A 791 -43.95 2.27 -1.98
C GLU A 791 -43.32 2.09 -3.37
N PRO A 792 -41.96 2.14 -3.45
CA PRO A 792 -41.18 1.62 -4.57
C PRO A 792 -40.34 0.38 -4.19
N ASP A 793 -40.29 -0.60 -5.10
CA ASP A 793 -39.79 -1.96 -4.91
C ASP A 793 -38.26 -2.16 -4.70
N CYS A 794 -37.90 -3.40 -4.34
CA CYS A 794 -36.52 -3.89 -4.19
C CYS A 794 -35.71 -3.92 -5.50
N ALA A 795 -34.38 -3.83 -5.38
CA ALA A 795 -33.43 -4.14 -6.46
C ALA A 795 -32.25 -5.02 -5.95
N PRO A 796 -31.65 -5.91 -6.78
CA PRO A 796 -30.91 -7.07 -6.27
C PRO A 796 -29.37 -6.98 -6.34
N LEU A 797 -28.71 -7.92 -5.66
CA LEU A 797 -27.27 -8.15 -5.70
C LEU A 797 -26.79 -8.57 -7.11
N VAL A 798 -25.82 -7.85 -7.70
CA VAL A 798 -25.31 -8.15 -9.05
C VAL A 798 -23.89 -8.72 -9.01
N ALA A 799 -23.78 -10.04 -8.99
CA ALA A 799 -22.53 -10.73 -9.34
C ALA A 799 -22.34 -10.71 -10.87
N ARG A 800 -21.20 -10.18 -11.36
CA ARG A 800 -20.87 -10.19 -12.79
C ARG A 800 -20.07 -11.42 -13.17
N VAL A 801 -20.75 -12.45 -13.67
CA VAL A 801 -20.11 -13.49 -14.50
C VAL A 801 -19.77 -12.85 -15.84
N LEU A 802 -18.48 -12.85 -16.22
CA LEU A 802 -17.99 -12.29 -17.48
C LEU A 802 -17.52 -13.42 -18.40
N GLY A 803 -18.01 -13.43 -19.64
CA GLY A 803 -17.50 -14.33 -20.68
C GLY A 803 -16.08 -13.93 -21.16
N PRO A 804 -15.41 -14.75 -21.98
CA PRO A 804 -13.98 -14.61 -22.31
C PRO A 804 -13.51 -13.33 -23.04
N LYS A 805 -14.40 -12.35 -23.25
CA LYS A 805 -14.09 -11.01 -23.79
C LYS A 805 -14.78 -9.86 -23.02
N GLY A 806 -15.30 -10.12 -21.81
CA GLY A 806 -15.88 -9.08 -20.93
C GLY A 806 -17.30 -8.59 -21.26
N VAL A 807 -18.02 -9.28 -22.14
CA VAL A 807 -19.40 -8.92 -22.55
C VAL A 807 -20.43 -9.59 -21.62
N PRO A 808 -21.50 -8.89 -21.17
CA PRO A 808 -22.59 -9.49 -20.40
C PRO A 808 -23.49 -10.42 -21.23
N VAL A 809 -24.05 -11.45 -20.61
CA VAL A 809 -25.12 -12.27 -21.21
C VAL A 809 -26.48 -11.64 -20.90
N PRO A 810 -27.35 -11.37 -21.89
CA PRO A 810 -28.70 -10.86 -21.65
C PRO A 810 -29.65 -11.99 -21.23
N ALA A 811 -30.13 -11.94 -19.98
CA ALA A 811 -31.20 -12.81 -19.50
C ALA A 811 -32.55 -12.08 -19.57
N GLY A 812 -33.56 -12.70 -20.18
CA GLY A 812 -34.94 -12.20 -20.17
C GLY A 812 -35.68 -12.56 -18.86
N PRO A 813 -36.75 -11.84 -18.50
CA PRO A 813 -37.57 -12.18 -17.33
C PRO A 813 -38.22 -13.57 -17.46
N GLY A 814 -38.37 -14.29 -16.34
CA GLY A 814 -39.17 -15.52 -16.26
C GLY A 814 -38.41 -16.85 -16.25
N ALA A 815 -37.07 -16.86 -16.32
CA ALA A 815 -36.31 -18.10 -16.09
C ALA A 815 -36.49 -18.58 -14.63
N ARG A 816 -36.92 -19.84 -14.46
CA ARG A 816 -37.03 -20.52 -13.16
C ARG A 816 -36.12 -21.74 -13.10
N TRP A 817 -35.43 -21.90 -11.97
CA TRP A 817 -34.53 -23.01 -11.69
C TRP A 817 -34.93 -23.65 -10.35
N TRP A 818 -34.61 -24.93 -10.17
CA TRP A 818 -34.94 -25.68 -8.96
C TRP A 818 -33.66 -26.19 -8.30
N LEU A 819 -33.43 -25.81 -7.04
CA LEU A 819 -32.39 -26.41 -6.20
C LEU A 819 -33.05 -27.37 -5.22
N GLN A 820 -32.73 -28.66 -5.28
CA GLN A 820 -33.29 -29.65 -4.37
C GLN A 820 -32.18 -30.28 -3.53
N ALA A 821 -32.21 -30.00 -2.22
CA ALA A 821 -31.25 -30.50 -1.25
C ALA A 821 -31.91 -31.51 -0.30
N ARG A 822 -31.10 -32.38 0.30
CA ARG A 822 -31.50 -33.30 1.36
C ARG A 822 -30.72 -32.97 2.62
N LEU A 823 -31.43 -32.75 3.72
CA LEU A 823 -30.85 -32.44 5.02
C LEU A 823 -30.33 -33.71 5.70
N PRO A 824 -29.42 -33.60 6.70
CA PRO A 824 -28.76 -34.76 7.30
C PRO A 824 -29.68 -35.73 8.06
N ASP A 825 -30.88 -35.29 8.46
CA ASP A 825 -31.92 -36.13 9.06
C ASP A 825 -32.73 -36.96 8.04
N GLY A 826 -32.47 -36.77 6.74
CA GLY A 826 -33.17 -37.40 5.63
C GLY A 826 -34.34 -36.59 5.07
N GLY A 827 -34.72 -35.48 5.71
CA GLY A 827 -35.69 -34.51 5.20
C GLY A 827 -35.22 -33.86 3.91
N GLN A 828 -36.14 -33.35 3.08
CA GLN A 828 -35.78 -32.65 1.83
C GLN A 828 -36.32 -31.24 1.83
N VAL A 829 -35.48 -30.31 1.36
CA VAL A 829 -35.86 -28.92 1.08
C VAL A 829 -35.64 -28.67 -0.41
N ARG A 830 -36.72 -28.32 -1.10
CA ARG A 830 -36.70 -27.92 -2.52
C ARG A 830 -36.94 -26.42 -2.57
N ILE A 831 -35.95 -25.68 -3.03
CA ILE A 831 -35.99 -24.22 -3.17
C ILE A 831 -36.19 -23.90 -4.65
N GLU A 832 -37.27 -23.18 -4.97
CA GLU A 832 -37.51 -22.64 -6.31
C GLU A 832 -36.80 -21.28 -6.43
N ALA A 833 -35.87 -21.18 -7.37
CA ALA A 833 -35.17 -19.95 -7.71
C ALA A 833 -35.71 -19.40 -9.05
N GLY A 834 -36.85 -18.71 -8.97
CA GLY A 834 -37.43 -17.98 -10.08
C GLY A 834 -37.12 -16.49 -10.02
N LEU A 835 -36.86 -15.85 -11.16
CA LEU A 835 -36.96 -14.39 -11.25
C LEU A 835 -38.44 -13.98 -11.24
N GLY A 836 -38.95 -13.65 -10.04
CA GLY A 836 -40.34 -13.27 -9.82
C GLY A 836 -40.57 -12.57 -8.48
N GLU A 837 -40.61 -11.23 -8.55
CA GLU A 837 -41.13 -10.29 -7.53
C GLU A 837 -40.39 -10.21 -6.18
N ALA A 838 -40.72 -9.17 -5.40
CA ALA A 838 -39.85 -8.61 -4.36
C ALA A 838 -40.02 -9.25 -2.97
N ILE A 839 -38.95 -9.24 -2.16
CA ILE A 839 -38.97 -9.65 -0.75
C ILE A 839 -38.48 -8.48 0.11
N CYS A 840 -39.42 -7.75 0.71
CA CYS A 840 -39.14 -6.71 1.70
C CYS A 840 -39.11 -7.31 3.11
N GLY A 841 -37.93 -7.48 3.71
CA GLY A 841 -37.78 -7.97 5.08
C GLY A 841 -36.33 -8.17 5.50
N ALA A 842 -36.02 -7.98 6.79
CA ALA A 842 -34.67 -8.11 7.31
C ALA A 842 -34.26 -9.58 7.54
N GLY A 843 -33.23 -10.03 6.82
CA GLY A 843 -32.63 -11.36 6.98
C GLY A 843 -31.33 -11.46 6.19
N ALA A 844 -30.37 -12.27 6.67
CA ALA A 844 -29.07 -12.45 6.01
C ALA A 844 -29.14 -13.52 4.91
N LEU A 845 -28.27 -13.39 3.90
CA LEU A 845 -28.08 -14.40 2.85
C LEU A 845 -26.68 -15.03 2.97
N GLU A 846 -26.61 -16.21 3.57
CA GLU A 846 -25.42 -17.06 3.47
C GLU A 846 -25.34 -17.68 2.06
N ILE A 847 -24.16 -17.65 1.44
CA ILE A 847 -23.91 -18.37 0.17
C ILE A 847 -23.25 -19.71 0.50
N GLY A 848 -24.08 -20.73 0.70
CA GLY A 848 -23.63 -22.08 1.02
C GLY A 848 -23.00 -22.83 -0.16
N ALA A 849 -21.77 -23.31 0.03
CA ALA A 849 -21.22 -24.57 -0.48
C ALA A 849 -21.61 -25.07 -1.91
N ALA A 850 -21.61 -24.20 -2.92
CA ALA A 850 -21.74 -24.60 -4.34
C ALA A 850 -20.44 -24.44 -5.15
N ALA A 851 -19.39 -23.83 -4.58
CA ALA A 851 -18.08 -23.62 -5.22
C ALA A 851 -17.07 -24.76 -4.97
N VAL A 852 -17.50 -25.86 -4.33
CA VAL A 852 -16.64 -26.97 -3.84
C VAL A 852 -16.04 -27.83 -4.99
N GLY A 853 -16.35 -27.51 -6.25
CA GLY A 853 -15.72 -28.09 -7.43
C GLY A 853 -14.50 -27.33 -7.96
N PHE A 854 -14.07 -26.22 -7.33
CA PHE A 854 -12.98 -25.35 -7.80
C PHE A 854 -12.16 -24.72 -6.65
N GLY A 855 -11.75 -25.52 -5.66
CA GLY A 855 -10.64 -25.21 -4.74
C GLY A 855 -10.75 -24.05 -3.73
N LEU A 856 -11.84 -23.28 -3.66
CA LEU A 856 -11.94 -22.17 -2.69
C LEU A 856 -12.45 -22.62 -1.31
N TRP A 857 -11.58 -22.57 -0.31
CA TRP A 857 -11.87 -22.86 1.12
C TRP A 857 -11.98 -21.58 1.97
N PRO A 858 -12.70 -21.58 3.11
CA PRO A 858 -13.05 -20.35 3.82
C PRO A 858 -11.89 -19.65 4.53
N ASP A 859 -10.84 -20.41 4.92
CA ASP A 859 -9.92 -20.02 5.99
C ASP A 859 -8.56 -19.49 5.49
N GLN A 860 -8.48 -19.03 4.24
CA GLN A 860 -7.27 -18.44 3.64
C GLN A 860 -7.51 -16.97 3.23
N PRO A 861 -6.68 -16.00 3.65
CA PRO A 861 -6.88 -14.59 3.34
C PRO A 861 -6.57 -14.29 1.87
N ILE A 862 -7.58 -13.80 1.13
CA ILE A 862 -7.45 -13.44 -0.28
C ILE A 862 -6.47 -12.27 -0.45
N ALA A 863 -5.27 -12.58 -0.97
CA ALA A 863 -4.26 -11.57 -1.26
C ALA A 863 -4.73 -10.60 -2.37
N ARG A 864 -4.50 -9.29 -2.17
CA ARG A 864 -4.79 -8.27 -3.19
C ARG A 864 -3.94 -8.52 -4.43
N GLY A 865 -4.57 -8.90 -5.56
CA GLY A 865 -3.90 -9.05 -6.86
C GLY A 865 -4.25 -10.31 -7.67
N LEU A 866 -5.16 -11.16 -7.19
CA LEU A 866 -5.51 -12.42 -7.87
C LEU A 866 -6.30 -12.19 -9.17
N GLU A 867 -5.63 -12.29 -10.33
CA GLU A 867 -6.29 -12.41 -11.64
C GLU A 867 -6.89 -13.82 -11.79
N ILE A 868 -8.14 -13.99 -11.34
CA ILE A 868 -8.91 -15.22 -11.56
C ILE A 868 -9.35 -15.28 -13.03
N ARG A 869 -8.48 -15.79 -13.90
CA ARG A 869 -8.91 -16.39 -15.16
C ARG A 869 -9.51 -17.75 -14.84
N LEU A 870 -10.83 -17.81 -14.74
CA LEU A 870 -11.53 -19.09 -14.69
C LEU A 870 -11.19 -19.90 -15.96
N PRO A 871 -11.03 -21.23 -15.86
CA PRO A 871 -10.86 -22.07 -17.03
C PRO A 871 -12.01 -21.86 -18.02
N TYR A 872 -11.73 -21.83 -19.32
CA TYR A 872 -12.79 -21.69 -20.34
C TYR A 872 -13.87 -22.75 -20.10
N ALA A 873 -15.14 -22.35 -19.99
CA ALA A 873 -16.26 -23.26 -19.76
C ALA A 873 -17.08 -23.45 -21.06
N PRO A 874 -17.36 -24.70 -21.50
CA PRO A 874 -16.85 -25.96 -20.95
C PRO A 874 -15.35 -26.15 -21.23
N ASN A 875 -14.61 -26.64 -20.24
CA ASN A 875 -13.19 -26.92 -20.37
C ASN A 875 -13.01 -28.26 -21.08
N ALA A 876 -12.19 -28.32 -22.13
CA ALA A 876 -11.91 -29.59 -22.80
C ALA A 876 -10.96 -30.51 -22.00
N ILE A 877 -10.34 -30.00 -20.92
CA ILE A 877 -9.49 -30.77 -19.99
C ILE A 877 -10.31 -31.24 -18.78
N VAL A 878 -10.18 -32.52 -18.42
CA VAL A 878 -10.83 -33.17 -17.27
C VAL A 878 -9.90 -33.24 -16.06
N ASN A 879 -10.37 -32.72 -14.91
CA ASN A 879 -9.60 -32.50 -13.67
C ASN A 879 -8.34 -31.67 -13.93
N ALA A 880 -8.55 -30.40 -14.25
CA ALA A 880 -7.56 -29.49 -14.81
C ALA A 880 -6.93 -28.53 -13.77
N ASP A 881 -7.59 -28.42 -12.62
CA ASP A 881 -7.16 -27.80 -11.36
C ASP A 881 -6.50 -28.81 -10.40
N PHE A 882 -6.60 -30.11 -10.69
CA PHE A 882 -6.02 -31.22 -9.92
C PHE A 882 -6.63 -31.46 -8.52
N GLU A 883 -7.76 -30.83 -8.19
CA GLU A 883 -8.37 -30.81 -6.85
C GLU A 883 -9.04 -32.12 -6.40
N ALA A 884 -9.33 -33.05 -7.31
CA ALA A 884 -9.89 -34.36 -6.96
C ALA A 884 -8.96 -35.14 -6.01
N ALA A 885 -9.54 -35.95 -5.12
CA ALA A 885 -8.79 -36.77 -4.16
C ALA A 885 -7.84 -37.79 -4.83
N ASP A 886 -8.09 -38.11 -6.10
CA ASP A 886 -7.29 -38.97 -6.96
C ASP A 886 -6.63 -38.22 -8.14
N ALA A 887 -6.59 -36.88 -8.08
CA ALA A 887 -5.88 -35.84 -8.86
C ALA A 887 -5.36 -36.12 -10.29
N LEU A 888 -4.66 -37.23 -10.51
CA LEU A 888 -4.01 -37.60 -11.77
C LEU A 888 -4.67 -38.77 -12.51
N THR A 889 -5.74 -39.40 -11.98
CA THR A 889 -6.43 -40.54 -12.62
C THR A 889 -7.10 -40.23 -13.95
N SER A 890 -7.53 -38.98 -14.18
CA SER A 890 -8.04 -38.52 -15.48
C SER A 890 -6.94 -38.29 -16.53
N TRP A 891 -5.67 -38.42 -16.14
CA TRP A 891 -4.51 -38.16 -16.97
C TRP A 891 -3.70 -39.43 -17.20
N ARG A 892 -3.02 -39.50 -18.35
CA ARG A 892 -2.03 -40.53 -18.63
C ARG A 892 -0.68 -40.08 -18.09
N LEU A 893 -0.11 -40.87 -17.20
CA LEU A 893 1.25 -40.69 -16.71
C LEU A 893 2.22 -41.55 -17.53
N SER A 894 3.31 -40.96 -18.00
CA SER A 894 4.35 -41.66 -18.75
C SER A 894 5.72 -41.00 -18.62
N GLY A 895 6.74 -41.62 -19.21
CA GLY A 895 8.14 -41.23 -19.09
C GLY A 895 8.89 -41.99 -17.99
N SER A 896 10.18 -41.72 -17.84
CA SER A 896 11.06 -42.34 -16.84
C SER A 896 10.72 -41.96 -15.40
N ALA A 897 10.06 -40.81 -15.19
CA ALA A 897 9.69 -40.29 -13.88
C ALA A 897 8.20 -39.90 -13.86
N PRO A 898 7.31 -40.69 -13.24
CA PRO A 898 5.88 -40.38 -13.24
C PRO A 898 5.59 -39.07 -12.48
N ALA A 899 4.59 -38.33 -12.94
CA ALA A 899 4.11 -37.15 -12.24
C ALA A 899 3.48 -37.53 -10.89
N ARG A 900 3.50 -36.61 -9.92
CA ARG A 900 2.78 -36.75 -8.63
C ARG A 900 1.95 -35.52 -8.32
N ALA A 901 0.91 -35.71 -7.51
CA ALA A 901 0.27 -34.59 -6.83
C ALA A 901 1.16 -34.07 -5.68
N ALA A 902 0.95 -32.82 -5.29
CA ALA A 902 1.59 -32.17 -4.15
C ALA A 902 0.59 -31.24 -3.44
N GLY A 903 0.69 -31.13 -2.11
CA GLY A 903 -0.34 -30.55 -1.24
C GLY A 903 -0.44 -29.01 -1.22
N PRO A 904 -1.31 -28.47 -0.34
CA PRO A 904 -1.82 -27.09 -0.42
C PRO A 904 -0.72 -26.03 -0.33
N ASP A 905 0.30 -26.24 0.52
CA ASP A 905 1.38 -25.28 0.76
C ASP A 905 2.27 -24.99 -0.47
N ALA A 906 2.06 -25.72 -1.57
CA ALA A 906 2.85 -25.60 -2.79
C ALA A 906 2.02 -25.44 -4.09
N ALA A 907 0.69 -25.47 -4.02
CA ALA A 907 -0.21 -25.23 -5.16
C ALA A 907 -0.30 -23.73 -5.56
N PHE A 908 -1.02 -23.39 -6.63
CA PHE A 908 -1.43 -22.01 -6.94
C PHE A 908 -2.80 -21.68 -6.33
N SER A 909 -3.70 -22.67 -6.31
CA SER A 909 -4.99 -22.58 -5.63
C SER A 909 -5.39 -23.94 -5.04
N GLY A 910 -6.34 -23.95 -4.11
CA GLY A 910 -6.89 -25.20 -3.60
C GLY A 910 -5.94 -26.01 -2.72
N ARG A 911 -5.96 -27.32 -2.93
CA ARG A 911 -5.36 -28.37 -2.13
C ARG A 911 -4.26 -29.13 -2.85
N ALA A 912 -4.25 -29.14 -4.19
CA ALA A 912 -3.31 -29.95 -4.96
C ALA A 912 -2.85 -29.29 -6.28
N ALA A 913 -1.59 -29.52 -6.61
CA ALA A 913 -1.04 -29.23 -7.95
C ALA A 913 -0.30 -30.46 -8.50
N ALA A 914 -0.23 -30.59 -9.83
CA ALA A 914 0.54 -31.63 -10.50
C ALA A 914 2.01 -31.25 -10.61
N VAL A 915 2.92 -32.18 -10.33
CA VAL A 915 4.37 -31.96 -10.36
C VAL A 915 5.08 -32.99 -11.23
N LEU A 916 5.77 -32.51 -12.26
CA LEU A 916 6.66 -33.27 -13.15
C LEU A 916 8.09 -33.25 -12.59
N GLY A 917 8.85 -34.32 -12.82
CA GLY A 917 10.27 -34.45 -12.43
C GLY A 917 10.50 -34.75 -10.93
N ALA A 918 9.45 -34.74 -10.10
CA ALA A 918 9.56 -34.76 -8.64
C ALA A 918 9.98 -36.09 -8.00
N ALA A 919 10.39 -37.07 -8.81
CA ALA A 919 11.06 -38.32 -8.44
C ALA A 919 12.02 -38.77 -9.56
N PHE A 920 12.69 -37.81 -10.22
CA PHE A 920 13.50 -38.10 -11.41
C PHE A 920 14.70 -39.01 -11.12
N VAL A 921 14.79 -40.10 -11.90
CA VAL A 921 15.96 -40.98 -11.96
C VAL A 921 16.35 -41.12 -13.44
N GLY A 922 17.63 -40.86 -13.73
CA GLY A 922 18.18 -40.92 -15.07
C GLY A 922 18.25 -42.36 -15.60
N GLN A 923 17.78 -42.60 -16.82
CA GLN A 923 17.80 -43.91 -17.47
C GLN A 923 19.13 -44.15 -18.19
N PRO A 924 19.94 -45.16 -17.83
CA PRO A 924 21.21 -45.46 -18.49
C PRO A 924 21.08 -45.67 -20.01
N GLU A 925 19.99 -46.30 -20.44
CA GLU A 925 19.63 -46.54 -21.85
C GLU A 925 19.33 -45.25 -22.64
N LEU A 926 19.01 -44.14 -21.96
CA LEU A 926 18.87 -42.80 -22.53
C LEU A 926 20.10 -41.92 -22.26
N GLY A 927 21.25 -42.54 -21.91
CA GLY A 927 22.50 -41.83 -21.60
C GLY A 927 22.51 -41.12 -20.24
N GLY A 928 21.60 -41.49 -19.33
CA GLY A 928 21.36 -40.81 -18.06
C GLY A 928 20.19 -39.81 -18.08
N GLY A 929 19.59 -39.55 -19.25
CA GLY A 929 18.43 -38.69 -19.38
C GLY A 929 17.09 -39.40 -19.14
N GLY A 930 16.00 -38.68 -19.40
CA GLY A 930 14.64 -39.18 -19.19
C GLY A 930 13.58 -38.08 -19.35
N ASN A 931 12.36 -38.38 -18.91
CA ASN A 931 11.22 -37.48 -19.02
C ASN A 931 10.15 -37.75 -17.96
N SER A 932 9.37 -36.72 -17.67
CA SER A 932 8.18 -36.79 -16.82
C SER A 932 7.00 -36.20 -17.58
N THR A 933 6.00 -37.03 -17.90
CA THR A 933 5.00 -36.70 -18.91
C THR A 933 3.57 -36.93 -18.40
N LEU A 934 2.73 -35.93 -18.62
CA LEU A 934 1.30 -35.88 -18.29
C LEU A 934 0.53 -35.60 -19.59
N SER A 935 -0.36 -36.51 -20.02
CA SER A 935 -1.15 -36.33 -21.25
C SER A 935 -2.64 -36.65 -21.11
N GLN A 936 -3.45 -36.03 -21.97
CA GLN A 936 -4.89 -36.31 -22.08
C GLN A 936 -5.34 -36.17 -23.54
N VAL A 937 -6.12 -37.14 -24.02
CA VAL A 937 -6.67 -37.14 -25.38
C VAL A 937 -8.07 -36.54 -25.36
N LEU A 938 -8.24 -35.40 -26.03
CA LEU A 938 -9.43 -34.55 -25.97
C LEU A 938 -9.80 -34.01 -27.35
N ARG A 939 -11.09 -33.69 -27.57
CA ARG A 939 -11.53 -33.01 -28.80
C ARG A 939 -11.53 -31.52 -28.57
N LEU A 940 -10.74 -30.80 -29.37
CA LEU A 940 -10.67 -29.34 -29.31
C LEU A 940 -11.98 -28.72 -29.81
N PRO A 941 -12.51 -27.70 -29.12
CA PRO A 941 -13.67 -26.97 -29.61
C PRO A 941 -13.37 -26.22 -30.92
N ALA A 942 -14.40 -26.05 -31.76
CA ALA A 942 -14.29 -25.40 -33.07
C ALA A 942 -14.34 -23.86 -32.95
N GLY A 943 -13.55 -23.17 -33.78
CA GLY A 943 -13.25 -21.74 -33.66
C GLY A 943 -11.74 -21.52 -33.47
N SER A 944 -11.35 -20.67 -32.52
CA SER A 944 -9.93 -20.45 -32.14
C SER A 944 -9.64 -20.94 -30.73
N PRO A 945 -9.56 -22.26 -30.47
CA PRO A 945 -9.26 -22.77 -29.13
C PRO A 945 -7.90 -22.26 -28.62
N THR A 946 -7.85 -21.82 -27.37
CA THR A 946 -6.63 -21.40 -26.67
C THR A 946 -6.38 -22.37 -25.52
N PHE A 947 -5.15 -22.85 -25.37
CA PHE A 947 -4.69 -23.60 -24.20
C PHE A 947 -3.98 -22.66 -23.22
N SER A 948 -4.43 -22.62 -21.98
CA SER A 948 -3.88 -21.78 -20.92
C SER A 948 -3.66 -22.57 -19.63
N GLY A 949 -2.88 -22.01 -18.70
CA GLY A 949 -2.63 -22.62 -17.40
C GLY A 949 -1.71 -21.80 -16.51
N ARG A 950 -1.56 -22.24 -15.25
CA ARG A 950 -0.54 -21.76 -14.32
C ARG A 950 0.60 -22.78 -14.24
N TYR A 951 1.84 -22.27 -14.12
CA TYR A 951 3.03 -23.11 -13.94
C TYR A 951 4.07 -22.45 -13.03
N ARG A 952 4.87 -23.25 -12.32
CA ARG A 952 6.08 -22.83 -11.60
C ARG A 952 7.19 -23.83 -11.91
N ILE A 953 8.45 -23.40 -11.96
CA ILE A 953 9.58 -24.32 -12.15
C ILE A 953 10.59 -24.07 -11.03
N ASP A 954 10.80 -25.10 -10.22
CA ASP A 954 11.72 -25.08 -9.10
C ASP A 954 12.99 -25.85 -9.50
N GLY A 955 14.15 -25.20 -9.39
CA GLY A 955 15.42 -25.69 -9.92
C GLY A 955 16.00 -24.78 -11.00
N ARG A 956 17.21 -25.09 -11.48
CA ARG A 956 17.86 -24.29 -12.52
C ARG A 956 17.65 -24.89 -13.92
N LEU A 957 16.74 -24.27 -14.66
CA LEU A 957 16.72 -24.25 -16.13
C LEU A 957 17.98 -23.55 -16.66
N ASN A 958 19.12 -24.21 -16.47
CA ASN A 958 20.43 -23.71 -16.85
C ASN A 958 20.50 -23.60 -18.37
N CYS A 959 20.80 -22.41 -18.90
CA CYS A 959 21.24 -22.23 -20.29
C CYS A 959 22.64 -21.61 -20.30
N ASP A 960 23.43 -21.89 -21.33
CA ASP A 960 24.70 -21.21 -21.56
C ASP A 960 24.60 -20.24 -22.75
N ALA A 961 25.66 -19.48 -23.02
CA ALA A 961 25.71 -18.45 -24.05
C ALA A 961 25.54 -18.96 -25.49
N THR A 962 25.45 -20.28 -25.72
CA THR A 962 25.15 -20.91 -27.02
C THR A 962 23.71 -21.43 -27.14
N GLY A 963 22.90 -21.29 -26.08
CA GLY A 963 21.47 -21.62 -26.04
C GLY A 963 21.15 -23.00 -25.45
N CYS A 964 19.89 -23.19 -25.07
CA CYS A 964 19.40 -24.28 -24.22
C CYS A 964 19.33 -25.69 -24.89
N ARG A 965 20.37 -26.09 -25.64
CA ARG A 965 20.35 -27.31 -26.50
C ARG A 965 20.61 -28.64 -25.77
N ARG A 966 20.96 -28.64 -24.48
CA ARG A 966 21.38 -29.85 -23.72
C ARG A 966 20.94 -29.88 -22.24
N ARG A 967 19.89 -29.15 -21.86
CA ARG A 967 19.42 -29.04 -20.46
C ARG A 967 17.89 -29.06 -20.38
N ASP A 968 17.35 -29.14 -19.17
CA ASP A 968 15.92 -29.37 -18.86
C ASP A 968 14.97 -28.46 -19.64
N ARG A 969 13.83 -29.03 -20.10
CA ARG A 969 12.78 -28.29 -20.80
C ARG A 969 11.40 -28.75 -20.37
N LEU A 970 10.56 -27.81 -19.94
CA LEU A 970 9.11 -27.99 -19.91
C LEU A 970 8.56 -27.72 -21.32
N GLU A 971 7.90 -28.72 -21.89
CA GLU A 971 7.42 -28.75 -23.27
C GLU A 971 5.90 -28.95 -23.30
N VAL A 972 5.24 -28.16 -24.14
CA VAL A 972 3.82 -28.35 -24.53
C VAL A 972 3.83 -28.90 -25.94
N ILE A 973 3.28 -30.11 -26.10
CA ILE A 973 3.30 -30.86 -27.35
C ILE A 973 1.86 -31.24 -27.71
N VAL A 974 1.49 -31.03 -28.97
CA VAL A 974 0.20 -31.41 -29.54
C VAL A 974 0.41 -32.50 -30.58
N VAL A 975 -0.31 -33.62 -30.44
CA VAL A 975 -0.33 -34.72 -31.42
C VAL A 975 -1.73 -34.82 -32.02
N ASP A 976 -1.82 -34.82 -33.36
CA ASP A 976 -3.07 -34.94 -34.09
C ASP A 976 -3.49 -36.42 -34.13
N ASP A 977 -4.33 -36.82 -33.16
CA ASP A 977 -4.79 -38.21 -32.93
C ASP A 977 -5.63 -38.75 -34.11
N GLU A 978 -6.10 -37.86 -34.99
CA GLU A 978 -6.81 -38.18 -36.22
C GLU A 978 -5.88 -38.29 -37.45
N ARG A 979 -4.56 -38.09 -37.28
CA ARG A 979 -3.55 -38.05 -38.36
C ARG A 979 -2.19 -38.64 -37.96
N SER A 980 -2.06 -39.96 -38.10
CA SER A 980 -0.80 -40.69 -37.94
C SER A 980 0.30 -40.32 -38.97
N ASP A 981 0.01 -39.48 -39.97
CA ASP A 981 0.97 -38.97 -40.96
C ASP A 981 1.68 -37.68 -40.53
N ARG A 982 1.25 -37.05 -39.42
CA ARG A 982 1.80 -35.74 -38.97
C ARG A 982 2.71 -35.86 -37.74
N PRO A 983 3.86 -35.16 -37.71
CA PRO A 983 4.74 -35.14 -36.55
C PRO A 983 4.16 -34.33 -35.39
N ALA A 984 4.53 -34.72 -34.17
CA ALA A 984 4.19 -34.02 -32.94
C ALA A 984 4.66 -32.55 -32.98
N SER A 985 3.79 -31.62 -32.57
CA SER A 985 3.99 -30.18 -32.71
C SER A 985 4.32 -29.53 -31.36
N TYR A 986 5.53 -28.98 -31.23
CA TYR A 986 6.10 -28.49 -29.98
C TYR A 986 5.89 -26.97 -29.85
N LEU A 987 4.81 -26.55 -29.17
CA LEU A 987 4.43 -25.13 -29.06
C LEU A 987 5.47 -24.31 -28.29
N THR A 988 6.19 -24.94 -27.37
CA THR A 988 7.27 -24.32 -26.59
C THR A 988 8.53 -23.97 -27.41
N ARG A 989 8.66 -24.43 -28.66
CA ARG A 989 9.74 -24.00 -29.56
C ARG A 989 9.52 -22.60 -30.14
N GLU A 990 8.27 -22.17 -30.24
CA GLU A 990 7.91 -20.83 -30.74
C GLU A 990 7.85 -19.81 -29.59
N ARG A 991 7.54 -20.27 -28.37
CA ARG A 991 7.53 -19.46 -27.15
C ARG A 991 7.85 -20.35 -25.93
N PRO A 992 9.08 -20.35 -25.40
CA PRO A 992 9.48 -21.23 -24.30
C PRO A 992 8.81 -20.85 -22.98
N LEU A 993 8.51 -21.87 -22.15
CA LEU A 993 8.06 -21.69 -20.76
C LEU A 993 9.24 -21.47 -19.77
N ALA A 994 10.45 -21.20 -20.28
CA ALA A 994 11.68 -21.50 -19.58
C ALA A 994 12.89 -20.69 -20.11
N GLU A 995 13.04 -19.43 -19.66
CA GLU A 995 14.28 -18.65 -19.84
C GLU A 995 14.76 -17.94 -18.56
N ASP A 996 14.04 -18.05 -17.43
CA ASP A 996 14.38 -17.37 -16.18
C ASP A 996 13.91 -18.14 -14.94
N THR A 997 14.80 -18.35 -13.97
CA THR A 997 14.67 -19.31 -12.85
C THR A 997 14.09 -18.68 -11.59
N GLY A 998 12.83 -18.23 -11.67
CA GLY A 998 12.10 -17.65 -10.54
C GLY A 998 11.08 -18.62 -9.91
N SER A 999 11.16 -18.82 -8.60
CA SER A 999 10.28 -19.69 -7.79
C SER A 999 8.87 -19.10 -7.55
N GLY A 1000 8.24 -18.60 -8.61
CA GLY A 1000 6.92 -17.97 -8.55
C GLY A 1000 6.00 -18.49 -9.66
N TRP A 1001 4.71 -18.63 -9.36
CA TRP A 1001 3.70 -19.06 -10.31
C TRP A 1001 3.51 -18.04 -11.44
N ARG A 1002 3.57 -18.51 -12.68
CA ARG A 1002 3.42 -17.78 -13.94
C ARG A 1002 2.21 -18.32 -14.70
N SER A 1003 1.66 -17.56 -15.65
CA SER A 1003 0.66 -18.07 -16.62
C SER A 1003 1.28 -18.34 -17.99
N PHE A 1004 0.67 -19.24 -18.74
CA PHE A 1004 0.88 -19.38 -20.18
C PHE A 1004 -0.45 -19.33 -20.94
N ASP A 1005 -0.37 -18.93 -22.21
CA ASP A 1005 -1.47 -18.94 -23.19
C ASP A 1005 -0.87 -19.34 -24.55
N TYR A 1006 -1.43 -20.36 -25.23
CA TYR A 1006 -1.06 -20.89 -26.54
C TYR A 1006 -2.28 -21.01 -27.47
N ASP A 1007 -2.14 -20.59 -28.73
CA ASP A 1007 -3.18 -20.77 -29.74
C ASP A 1007 -3.18 -22.21 -30.30
N LEU A 1008 -4.35 -22.87 -30.28
CA LEU A 1008 -4.59 -24.20 -30.85
C LEU A 1008 -5.45 -24.16 -32.12
N SER A 1009 -5.69 -22.98 -32.72
CA SER A 1009 -6.51 -22.80 -33.93
C SER A 1009 -6.15 -23.74 -35.09
N ALA A 1010 -4.88 -24.14 -35.22
CA ALA A 1010 -4.44 -25.09 -36.25
C ALA A 1010 -5.04 -26.51 -36.13
N TRP A 1011 -5.52 -26.89 -34.94
CA TRP A 1011 -6.17 -28.18 -34.64
C TRP A 1011 -7.65 -28.03 -34.25
N SER A 1012 -8.24 -26.85 -34.48
CA SER A 1012 -9.65 -26.54 -34.20
C SER A 1012 -10.62 -27.65 -34.65
N GLY A 1013 -11.49 -28.11 -33.74
CA GLY A 1013 -12.45 -29.20 -33.96
C GLY A 1013 -11.89 -30.64 -33.92
N ARG A 1014 -10.57 -30.82 -33.97
CA ARG A 1014 -9.94 -32.16 -34.04
C ARG A 1014 -9.79 -32.83 -32.69
N ARG A 1015 -9.62 -34.15 -32.70
CA ARG A 1015 -9.13 -34.89 -31.54
C ARG A 1015 -7.61 -34.82 -31.52
N VAL A 1016 -7.05 -34.46 -30.37
CA VAL A 1016 -5.61 -34.36 -30.16
C VAL A 1016 -5.22 -34.99 -28.83
N GLU A 1017 -3.98 -35.43 -28.71
CA GLU A 1017 -3.34 -35.59 -27.41
C GLU A 1017 -2.61 -34.30 -27.06
N ILE A 1018 -2.99 -33.69 -25.93
CA ILE A 1018 -2.23 -32.61 -25.30
C ILE A 1018 -1.26 -33.25 -24.32
N ILE A 1019 0.02 -32.95 -24.49
CA ILE A 1019 1.11 -33.54 -23.71
C ILE A 1019 1.90 -32.42 -23.04
N LEU A 1020 2.01 -32.51 -21.71
CA LEU A 1020 2.86 -31.68 -20.86
C LEU A 1020 4.06 -32.53 -20.45
N ASN A 1021 5.24 -32.17 -20.93
CA ASN A 1021 6.44 -33.00 -20.85
C ASN A 1021 7.60 -32.21 -20.23
N LEU A 1022 8.12 -32.65 -19.09
CA LEU A 1022 9.41 -32.21 -18.58
C LEU A 1022 10.49 -33.19 -19.05
N PHE A 1023 11.28 -32.79 -20.05
CA PHE A 1023 12.45 -33.56 -20.51
C PHE A 1023 13.70 -33.13 -19.75
N GLN A 1024 14.49 -34.10 -19.27
CA GLN A 1024 15.69 -33.88 -18.45
C GLN A 1024 16.84 -34.77 -18.97
N PRO A 1025 17.99 -34.22 -19.39
CA PRO A 1025 19.02 -34.98 -20.10
C PRO A 1025 20.04 -35.70 -19.20
N ASP A 1026 20.09 -35.34 -17.91
CA ASP A 1026 20.83 -36.04 -16.87
C ASP A 1026 20.13 -35.84 -15.50
N ALA A 1027 20.61 -36.54 -14.46
CA ALA A 1027 20.03 -36.53 -13.12
C ALA A 1027 20.85 -35.73 -12.07
N VAL A 1028 21.74 -34.83 -12.49
CA VAL A 1028 22.73 -34.20 -11.58
C VAL A 1028 22.15 -33.03 -10.79
N ASP A 1029 21.12 -32.34 -11.29
CA ASP A 1029 20.36 -31.29 -10.61
C ASP A 1029 18.92 -31.20 -11.18
N PRO A 1030 18.01 -32.14 -10.85
CA PRO A 1030 16.75 -32.29 -11.56
C PRO A 1030 15.73 -31.19 -11.21
N SER A 1031 15.32 -30.42 -12.21
CA SER A 1031 14.21 -29.46 -12.09
C SER A 1031 12.89 -30.15 -11.76
N GLN A 1032 11.97 -29.43 -11.10
CA GLN A 1032 10.57 -29.84 -10.92
C GLN A 1032 9.65 -28.79 -11.55
N ALA A 1033 8.70 -29.23 -12.38
CA ALA A 1033 7.73 -28.36 -13.02
C ALA A 1033 6.33 -28.60 -12.44
N TRP A 1034 5.76 -27.55 -11.86
CA TRP A 1034 4.46 -27.53 -11.20
C TRP A 1034 3.41 -26.96 -12.14
N LEU A 1035 2.21 -27.53 -12.13
CA LEU A 1035 1.11 -27.23 -13.06
C LEU A 1035 -0.22 -27.18 -12.30
N ASP A 1036 -1.03 -26.16 -12.60
CA ASP A 1036 -2.28 -25.84 -11.90
C ASP A 1036 -3.22 -25.04 -12.85
N ASN A 1037 -4.54 -25.07 -12.63
CA ASN A 1037 -5.58 -24.32 -13.36
C ASN A 1037 -5.45 -24.38 -14.91
N LEU A 1038 -5.29 -25.58 -15.47
CA LEU A 1038 -5.19 -25.78 -16.92
C LEU A 1038 -6.55 -25.57 -17.60
N SER A 1039 -6.58 -25.00 -18.82
CA SER A 1039 -7.84 -24.91 -19.57
C SER A 1039 -7.70 -24.84 -21.09
N ILE A 1040 -8.67 -25.43 -21.79
CA ILE A 1040 -8.81 -25.33 -23.25
C ILE A 1040 -10.24 -24.92 -23.60
N GLY A 1041 -10.38 -23.81 -24.33
CA GLY A 1041 -11.65 -23.38 -24.90
C GLY A 1041 -11.51 -22.22 -25.89
N VAL A 1042 -12.61 -21.81 -26.50
CA VAL A 1042 -12.63 -20.78 -27.57
C VAL A 1042 -12.99 -19.40 -27.00
N PRO A 1043 -12.24 -18.33 -27.30
CA PRO A 1043 -12.62 -16.96 -26.95
C PRO A 1043 -13.91 -16.53 -27.67
N SER A 1044 -15.03 -16.57 -26.96
CA SER A 1044 -16.37 -16.22 -27.46
C SER A 1044 -16.34 -14.84 -28.14
N GLY A 1045 -16.54 -14.79 -29.45
CA GLY A 1045 -16.29 -13.54 -30.19
C GLY A 1045 -16.62 -13.49 -31.68
N THR A 1046 -17.41 -14.42 -32.20
CA THR A 1046 -18.25 -14.28 -33.41
C THR A 1046 -19.23 -15.46 -33.42
N LEU A 1047 -20.51 -15.19 -33.18
CA LEU A 1047 -21.57 -15.99 -33.79
C LEU A 1047 -21.98 -15.28 -35.09
N PRO A 1048 -22.23 -16.00 -36.19
CA PRO A 1048 -22.62 -15.37 -37.46
C PRO A 1048 -24.03 -14.77 -37.36
N ASP A 1049 -24.29 -13.75 -38.18
CA ASP A 1049 -25.61 -13.12 -38.27
C ASP A 1049 -26.72 -14.13 -38.61
N GLY A 1050 -27.87 -13.98 -37.97
CA GLY A 1050 -28.98 -14.91 -38.09
C GLY A 1050 -29.78 -14.74 -39.38
N SER A 1051 -29.62 -15.67 -40.32
CA SER A 1051 -30.57 -15.91 -41.41
C SER A 1051 -31.11 -17.34 -41.37
N ALA A 1052 -32.40 -17.51 -41.68
CA ALA A 1052 -33.11 -18.79 -41.63
C ALA A 1052 -32.68 -19.77 -42.76
N PRO A 1053 -32.98 -21.09 -42.66
CA PRO A 1053 -32.25 -22.12 -43.39
C PRO A 1053 -32.80 -22.48 -44.78
N ALA A 1054 -32.02 -23.34 -45.47
CA ALA A 1054 -32.28 -24.13 -46.69
C ALA A 1054 -31.64 -23.63 -48.02
N ASP A 1055 -30.71 -24.46 -48.51
CA ASP A 1055 -30.34 -24.82 -49.89
C ASP A 1055 -30.32 -23.77 -51.04
N ALA A 1056 -29.10 -23.43 -51.51
CA ALA A 1056 -28.74 -23.36 -52.95
C ALA A 1056 -27.22 -23.29 -53.20
N ALA A 1057 -26.79 -23.61 -54.43
CA ALA A 1057 -25.40 -23.77 -54.88
C ALA A 1057 -24.73 -22.46 -55.43
N PRO A 1058 -23.41 -22.43 -55.75
CA PRO A 1058 -22.61 -21.18 -55.65
C PRO A 1058 -22.13 -20.51 -56.97
N SER A 1059 -21.84 -19.21 -56.91
CA SER A 1059 -20.89 -18.44 -57.76
C SER A 1059 -20.68 -17.01 -57.18
N GLN A 1060 -19.65 -16.18 -57.46
CA GLN A 1060 -18.25 -16.34 -57.92
C GLN A 1060 -17.48 -14.99 -57.72
N ARG A 1061 -16.13 -14.99 -57.83
CA ARG A 1061 -15.25 -13.86 -58.27
C ARG A 1061 -15.10 -12.56 -57.42
N SER A 1062 -13.89 -12.37 -56.88
CA SER A 1062 -12.87 -11.32 -57.22
C SER A 1062 -13.29 -9.86 -57.55
N ALA A 1063 -12.55 -8.79 -57.19
CA ALA A 1063 -11.27 -8.68 -56.45
C ALA A 1063 -10.86 -7.19 -56.19
N VAL A 1064 -9.92 -7.01 -55.24
CA VAL A 1064 -8.87 -5.96 -55.15
C VAL A 1064 -9.29 -4.47 -55.20
N ARG A 1065 -9.13 -3.80 -54.05
CA ARG A 1065 -8.03 -2.84 -53.86
C ARG A 1065 -7.53 -2.83 -52.42
#